data_AF-A0AAC8Q7G3-F1
#
_entry.id   AF-A0AAC8Q7G3-F1
#
_cell.length_a   1.000
_cell.length_b   1.000
_cell.length_c   1.000
_cell.angle_alpha   90.00
_cell.angle_beta   90.00
_cell.angle_gamma   90.00
#
_symmetry.space_group_name_H-M   'P 1'
#
loop_
_entity.id
_entity.type
_entity.pdbx_description
1 polymer ?
#
loop_
_entity_poly.entity_id
_entity_poly.type
_entity_poly.pdbx_seq_one_letter_code
_entity_poly.pdbx_strand_id
1 'polypeptide(L)'
;MAVHQLIPSFVAGDASGQAALHLQLLLRRLGHSGELYAGEVGAGLESLAHPVSALRPGPDDLVLYHHGIASPLSSRLMHLPCRRGVVFHNISPARYYTGTPLAEALLTGRAQLAAMAPFADVAIGVSDYNCAELREAGYHDVHTVPLFVEPQRFSESNADKALLARLSGTGPVVLSVSRVAPHKRFEDLLALHAELLRLRPEARLLVVGGYEPGSRYFKSLQHRARELTGVHFLGRLNHAELVAAYRTADVFVSMSEHEGFGVPLIEAMAAEVPVLAYAAAAVPETLGGAGIAFDQKRFAFLAELVVDMCEDASLRERLLAGQARRLKHFSAEESQKALAKALGEDKRPRRRAPSAKKKPRVGVVVQRYGEVTGGAERHAQQVVEQLAPHWDLTVLTTCAKNHLTWENVFPPGEEQDAHVERVKVLRFPVTRVRNIRPFNALSKQVFDKPNERLREEHWVAEQGPVVPGLLEHLDAHGADYDGFVFFTYLYAPTVWGLPMVADRALIVPTAHDEPPIRFGVYSDVFERPRALLCNTPEEVELIGRYYPDHAPARVVGVGVDVPAKVDPQRFREQYGVRNPYLLYVGRLEAGKGIPELLAHHRALRARFHDAPDLVLAGEAHMELRGEGVRHVGRIGEQDKYDALAGALAVAVPSRFESLSLLTLEAFASGTPVLVNGHSEVLVGQVERSRAGRTYTDLESFITGLREVGEQRAVLSRRAKTYAAKYTWPRVVDAYREEMDLILREKSR
;
A
#
# COMPACT_ATOMS: atom_id res chain seq x y z
N MET A 1 -5.43 -14.50 -27.99
CA MET A 1 -5.30 -13.98 -26.62
C MET A 1 -5.19 -15.15 -25.65
N ALA A 2 -4.03 -15.30 -25.01
CA ALA A 2 -3.91 -16.19 -23.86
C ALA A 2 -4.54 -15.49 -22.64
N VAL A 3 -5.23 -16.26 -21.80
CA VAL A 3 -5.77 -15.77 -20.52
C VAL A 3 -5.07 -16.55 -19.41
N HIS A 4 -4.03 -15.94 -18.84
CA HIS A 4 -3.28 -16.54 -17.75
C HIS A 4 -3.94 -16.22 -16.41
N GLN A 5 -3.73 -17.08 -15.43
CA GLN A 5 -4.17 -16.86 -14.05
C GLN A 5 -2.95 -16.69 -13.15
N LEU A 6 -3.04 -15.76 -12.20
CA LEU A 6 -2.01 -15.49 -11.21
C LEU A 6 -2.60 -15.66 -9.81
N ILE A 7 -2.07 -16.58 -9.00
CA ILE A 7 -2.53 -16.84 -7.63
C ILE A 7 -1.40 -16.66 -6.61
N PRO A 8 -1.63 -16.08 -5.42
CA PRO A 8 -0.61 -15.95 -4.39
C PRO A 8 0.05 -17.27 -3.98
N SER A 9 -0.75 -18.30 -3.71
CA SER A 9 -0.30 -19.62 -3.28
C SER A 9 -1.28 -20.67 -3.81
N PHE A 10 -0.77 -21.77 -4.33
CA PHE A 10 -1.56 -22.87 -4.88
C PHE A 10 -1.27 -24.15 -4.11
N VAL A 11 -2.16 -24.50 -3.17
CA VAL A 11 -1.97 -25.61 -2.22
C VAL A 11 -3.20 -26.49 -2.14
N ALA A 12 -3.02 -27.78 -1.88
CA ALA A 12 -4.13 -28.72 -1.88
C ALA A 12 -5.22 -28.35 -0.84
N GLY A 13 -6.47 -28.24 -1.31
CA GLY A 13 -7.65 -28.00 -0.48
C GLY A 13 -7.92 -26.53 -0.14
N ASP A 14 -7.25 -25.57 -0.79
CA ASP A 14 -7.61 -24.16 -0.68
C ASP A 14 -8.76 -23.79 -1.63
N ALA A 15 -9.62 -22.86 -1.21
CA ALA A 15 -10.80 -22.48 -2.00
C ALA A 15 -10.41 -21.66 -3.25
N SER A 16 -9.41 -20.79 -3.15
CA SER A 16 -8.97 -19.92 -4.24
C SER A 16 -8.30 -20.71 -5.36
N GLY A 17 -7.47 -21.71 -5.03
CA GLY A 17 -6.88 -22.63 -6.01
C GLY A 17 -7.93 -23.51 -6.71
N GLN A 18 -8.92 -24.04 -5.98
CA GLN A 18 -10.04 -24.75 -6.61
C GLN A 18 -10.84 -23.84 -7.55
N ALA A 19 -11.10 -22.60 -7.14
CA ALA A 19 -11.75 -21.62 -8.00
C ALA A 19 -10.92 -21.30 -9.25
N ALA A 20 -9.59 -21.21 -9.15
CA ALA A 20 -8.69 -21.02 -10.28
C ALA A 20 -8.69 -22.22 -11.25
N LEU A 21 -8.77 -23.45 -10.74
CA LEU A 21 -8.95 -24.64 -11.58
C LEU A 21 -10.30 -24.66 -12.29
N HIS A 22 -11.38 -24.32 -11.59
CA HIS A 22 -12.71 -24.19 -12.19
C HIS A 22 -12.70 -23.13 -13.31
N LEU A 23 -12.10 -21.97 -13.05
CA LEU A 23 -11.98 -20.90 -14.02
C LEU A 23 -11.12 -21.34 -15.22
N GLN A 24 -10.02 -22.08 -14.98
CA GLN A 24 -9.17 -22.64 -16.05
C GLN A 24 -9.99 -23.54 -16.98
N LEU A 25 -10.85 -24.41 -16.44
CA LEU A 25 -11.71 -25.28 -17.25
C LEU A 25 -12.67 -24.48 -18.13
N LEU A 26 -13.29 -23.42 -17.58
CA LEU A 26 -14.17 -22.54 -18.34
C LEU A 26 -13.41 -21.80 -19.45
N LEU A 27 -12.22 -21.28 -19.15
CA LEU A 27 -11.35 -20.62 -20.12
C LEU A 27 -10.98 -21.57 -21.28
N ARG A 28 -10.65 -22.83 -20.99
CA ARG A 28 -10.38 -23.84 -22.03
C ARG A 28 -11.60 -24.13 -22.88
N ARG A 29 -12.80 -24.24 -22.29
CA ARG A 29 -14.06 -24.42 -23.04
C ARG A 29 -14.42 -23.23 -23.93
N LEU A 30 -13.98 -22.04 -23.56
CA LEU A 30 -14.09 -20.82 -24.38
C LEU A 30 -12.97 -20.69 -25.43
N GLY A 31 -12.02 -21.62 -25.48
CA GLY A 31 -10.95 -21.65 -26.48
C GLY A 31 -9.70 -20.83 -26.12
N HIS A 32 -9.53 -20.40 -24.87
CA HIS A 32 -8.35 -19.65 -24.43
C HIS A 32 -7.15 -20.56 -24.09
N SER A 33 -5.96 -20.15 -24.49
CA SER A 33 -4.72 -20.94 -24.41
C SER A 33 -3.84 -20.67 -23.18
N GLY A 34 -4.24 -19.83 -22.22
CA GLY A 34 -3.38 -19.42 -21.10
C GLY A 34 -3.22 -20.46 -19.97
N GLU A 35 -2.30 -20.19 -19.04
CA GLU A 35 -1.82 -21.09 -17.99
C GLU A 35 -1.97 -20.48 -16.58
N LEU A 36 -1.88 -21.33 -15.55
CA LEU A 36 -1.93 -20.91 -14.15
C LEU A 36 -0.52 -20.72 -13.57
N TYR A 37 -0.30 -19.59 -12.92
CA TYR A 37 0.96 -19.24 -12.27
C TYR A 37 0.73 -18.93 -10.79
N ALA A 38 1.61 -19.42 -9.92
CA ALA A 38 1.52 -19.21 -8.49
C ALA A 38 2.80 -18.62 -7.89
N GLY A 39 2.65 -17.80 -6.85
CA GLY A 39 3.79 -17.35 -6.03
C GLY A 39 4.46 -18.52 -5.32
N GLU A 40 3.63 -19.40 -4.74
CA GLU A 40 4.04 -20.67 -4.16
C GLU A 40 3.25 -21.82 -4.80
N VAL A 41 3.94 -22.89 -5.19
CA VAL A 41 3.33 -24.12 -5.71
C VAL A 41 3.52 -25.22 -4.67
N GLY A 42 2.43 -25.76 -4.14
CA GLY A 42 2.46 -26.88 -3.20
C GLY A 42 2.97 -28.16 -3.85
N ALA A 43 3.65 -29.00 -3.05
CA ALA A 43 4.21 -30.26 -3.52
C ALA A 43 3.16 -31.16 -4.22
N GLY A 44 3.49 -31.65 -5.41
CA GLY A 44 2.62 -32.51 -6.21
C GLY A 44 1.64 -31.77 -7.11
N LEU A 45 1.66 -30.43 -7.13
CA LEU A 45 0.80 -29.58 -7.96
C LEU A 45 1.55 -28.91 -9.13
N GLU A 46 2.81 -29.27 -9.35
CA GLU A 46 3.71 -28.66 -10.35
C GLU A 46 3.26 -28.92 -11.80
N SER A 47 2.41 -29.93 -12.01
CA SER A 47 1.78 -30.21 -13.30
C SER A 47 0.58 -29.31 -13.62
N LEU A 48 0.05 -28.59 -12.62
CA LEU A 48 -1.15 -27.77 -12.73
C LEU A 48 -0.86 -26.26 -12.67
N ALA A 49 0.30 -25.89 -12.12
CA ALA A 49 0.69 -24.50 -11.90
C ALA A 49 2.18 -24.30 -12.14
N HIS A 50 2.53 -23.20 -12.79
CA HIS A 50 3.93 -22.77 -12.96
C HIS A 50 4.34 -21.76 -11.89
N PRO A 51 5.63 -21.67 -11.52
CA PRO A 51 6.10 -20.61 -10.66
C PRO A 51 5.93 -19.24 -11.33
N VAL A 52 5.59 -18.21 -10.56
CA VAL A 52 5.36 -16.84 -11.06
C VAL A 52 6.56 -16.25 -11.81
N SER A 53 7.78 -16.71 -11.51
CA SER A 53 9.00 -16.33 -12.22
C SER A 53 8.98 -16.70 -13.71
N ALA A 54 8.16 -17.68 -14.12
CA ALA A 54 8.00 -18.11 -15.52
C ALA A 54 6.96 -17.28 -16.30
N LEU A 55 6.15 -16.45 -15.65
CA LEU A 55 5.12 -15.64 -16.31
C LEU A 55 5.75 -14.58 -17.22
N ARG A 56 5.44 -14.62 -18.52
CA ARG A 56 5.88 -13.69 -19.57
C ARG A 56 4.70 -13.36 -20.51
N PRO A 57 3.75 -12.50 -20.10
CA PRO A 57 2.57 -12.21 -20.90
C PRO A 57 2.92 -11.28 -22.06
N GLY A 58 2.34 -11.52 -23.23
CA GLY A 58 2.37 -10.62 -24.37
C GLY A 58 1.39 -9.45 -24.21
N PRO A 59 1.51 -8.39 -25.03
CA PRO A 59 0.67 -7.19 -24.92
C PRO A 59 -0.83 -7.43 -25.20
N ASP A 60 -1.13 -8.51 -25.92
CA ASP A 60 -2.49 -8.93 -26.30
C ASP A 60 -3.06 -10.02 -25.38
N ASP A 61 -2.33 -10.40 -24.33
CA ASP A 61 -2.79 -11.37 -23.34
C ASP A 61 -3.57 -10.70 -22.20
N LEU A 62 -4.30 -11.52 -21.44
CA LEU A 62 -4.97 -11.12 -20.21
C LEU A 62 -4.39 -11.93 -19.04
N VAL A 63 -4.09 -11.27 -17.93
CA VAL A 63 -3.69 -11.92 -16.68
C VAL A 63 -4.74 -11.66 -15.61
N LEU A 64 -5.40 -12.72 -15.13
CA LEU A 64 -6.40 -12.70 -14.07
C LEU A 64 -5.75 -13.03 -12.73
N TYR A 65 -5.70 -12.05 -11.82
CA TYR A 65 -5.12 -12.21 -10.49
C TYR A 65 -6.18 -12.62 -9.45
N HIS A 66 -5.95 -13.72 -8.76
CA HIS A 66 -6.82 -14.25 -7.71
C HIS A 66 -6.51 -13.58 -6.38
N HIS A 67 -7.37 -12.65 -5.97
CA HIS A 67 -7.22 -11.89 -4.74
C HIS A 67 -8.11 -12.42 -3.62
N GLY A 68 -7.54 -12.65 -2.45
CA GLY A 68 -8.26 -13.12 -1.26
C GLY A 68 -7.53 -12.92 0.07
N ILE A 69 -6.26 -12.51 0.02
CA ILE A 69 -5.44 -12.09 1.15
C ILE A 69 -4.28 -11.23 0.61
N ALA A 70 -3.60 -10.48 1.48
CA ALA A 70 -2.43 -9.72 1.10
C ALA A 70 -1.35 -10.58 0.42
N SER A 71 -0.77 -10.05 -0.64
CA SER A 71 0.31 -10.71 -1.38
C SER A 71 1.18 -9.70 -2.13
N PRO A 72 2.51 -9.91 -2.19
CA PRO A 72 3.40 -9.10 -3.03
C PRO A 72 3.09 -9.19 -4.53
N LEU A 73 2.26 -10.15 -4.96
CA LEU A 73 1.87 -10.28 -6.37
C LEU A 73 0.86 -9.22 -6.84
N SER A 74 0.18 -8.53 -5.91
CA SER A 74 -0.76 -7.44 -6.22
C SER A 74 -0.04 -6.26 -6.91
N SER A 75 0.95 -5.69 -6.23
CA SER A 75 2.32 -5.54 -6.72
C SER A 75 2.54 -5.62 -8.23
N ARG A 76 2.91 -6.85 -8.60
CA ARG A 76 3.30 -7.27 -9.93
C ARG A 76 2.18 -7.13 -10.95
N LEU A 77 0.92 -7.43 -10.60
CA LEU A 77 -0.23 -7.31 -11.52
C LEU A 77 -0.32 -5.90 -12.10
N MET A 78 -0.18 -4.87 -11.26
CA MET A 78 -0.28 -3.46 -11.66
C MET A 78 0.73 -3.08 -12.75
N HIS A 79 1.87 -3.78 -12.80
CA HIS A 79 2.98 -3.49 -13.71
C HIS A 79 3.05 -4.40 -14.96
N LEU A 80 2.09 -5.30 -15.17
CA LEU A 80 2.15 -6.21 -16.33
C LEU A 80 1.84 -5.45 -17.64
N PRO A 81 2.57 -5.73 -18.74
CA PRO A 81 2.44 -4.99 -20.01
C PRO A 81 1.22 -5.45 -20.86
N CYS A 82 0.23 -6.06 -20.24
CA CYS A 82 -0.88 -6.76 -20.89
C CYS A 82 -2.23 -6.31 -20.31
N ARG A 83 -3.35 -6.89 -20.74
CA ARG A 83 -4.63 -6.68 -20.03
C ARG A 83 -4.54 -7.35 -18.67
N ARG A 84 -5.14 -6.74 -17.65
CA ARG A 84 -5.08 -7.17 -16.26
C ARG A 84 -6.51 -7.32 -15.75
N GLY A 85 -6.77 -8.37 -15.00
CA GLY A 85 -8.04 -8.53 -14.32
C GLY A 85 -7.87 -9.06 -12.92
N VAL A 86 -8.90 -8.88 -12.10
CA VAL A 86 -8.92 -9.36 -10.71
C VAL A 86 -10.08 -10.33 -10.55
N VAL A 87 -9.80 -11.50 -9.98
CA VAL A 87 -10.79 -12.48 -9.53
C VAL A 87 -10.83 -12.41 -8.01
N PHE A 88 -11.90 -11.86 -7.45
CA PHE A 88 -12.01 -11.61 -6.02
C PHE A 88 -12.77 -12.73 -5.30
N HIS A 89 -12.10 -13.36 -4.34
CA HIS A 89 -12.59 -14.51 -3.57
C HIS A 89 -13.12 -14.17 -2.19
N ASN A 90 -13.13 -12.88 -1.83
CA ASN A 90 -13.42 -12.30 -0.51
C ASN A 90 -12.20 -12.18 0.44
N ILE A 91 -12.25 -11.21 1.36
CA ILE A 91 -11.29 -11.01 2.46
C ILE A 91 -12.04 -10.96 3.79
N SER A 92 -11.78 -11.93 4.68
CA SER A 92 -12.42 -11.97 6.00
C SER A 92 -12.18 -10.70 6.83
N PRO A 93 -13.15 -10.21 7.61
CA PRO A 93 -12.96 -9.02 8.43
C PRO A 93 -11.88 -9.24 9.50
N ALA A 94 -10.91 -8.31 9.58
CA ALA A 94 -9.78 -8.40 10.50
C ALA A 94 -10.19 -8.46 11.99
N ARG A 95 -11.39 -7.96 12.34
CA ARG A 95 -11.94 -8.00 13.71
C ARG A 95 -12.07 -9.40 14.30
N TYR A 96 -12.19 -10.44 13.48
CA TYR A 96 -12.24 -11.83 13.94
C TYR A 96 -10.86 -12.39 14.32
N TYR A 97 -9.79 -11.65 14.01
CA TYR A 97 -8.40 -12.09 14.10
C TYR A 97 -7.53 -11.11 14.89
N THR A 98 -8.15 -10.18 15.64
CA THR A 98 -7.45 -9.12 16.38
C THR A 98 -6.31 -9.69 17.23
N GLY A 99 -5.13 -9.09 17.11
CA GLY A 99 -3.93 -9.52 17.84
C GLY A 99 -3.18 -10.70 17.20
N THR A 100 -3.53 -11.11 15.97
CA THR A 100 -2.80 -12.13 15.21
C THR A 100 -2.17 -11.51 13.95
N PRO A 101 -1.07 -12.09 13.42
CA PRO A 101 -0.47 -11.64 12.14
C PRO A 101 -1.46 -11.67 10.97
N LEU A 102 -2.45 -12.57 11.01
CA LEU A 102 -3.49 -12.67 9.99
C LEU A 102 -4.36 -11.41 9.94
N ALA A 103 -4.62 -10.71 11.05
CA ALA A 103 -5.37 -9.46 11.01
C ALA A 103 -4.65 -8.38 10.19
N GLU A 104 -3.32 -8.29 10.30
CA GLU A 104 -2.50 -7.36 9.52
C GLU A 104 -2.58 -7.71 8.03
N ALA A 105 -2.42 -8.99 7.67
CA ALA A 105 -2.55 -9.45 6.29
C ALA A 105 -3.96 -9.21 5.70
N LEU A 106 -5.03 -9.31 6.49
CA LEU A 106 -6.39 -9.02 6.02
C LEU A 106 -6.59 -7.51 5.76
N LEU A 107 -6.03 -6.63 6.62
CA LEU A 107 -6.08 -5.18 6.42
C LEU A 107 -5.27 -4.76 5.19
N THR A 108 -4.05 -5.27 5.05
CA THR A 108 -3.20 -5.03 3.88
C THR A 108 -3.86 -5.55 2.61
N GLY A 109 -4.51 -6.71 2.65
CA GLY A 109 -5.21 -7.27 1.50
C GLY A 109 -6.35 -6.36 1.01
N ARG A 110 -7.08 -5.71 1.92
CA ARG A 110 -8.12 -4.74 1.55
C ARG A 110 -7.52 -3.45 0.96
N ALA A 111 -6.40 -2.98 1.49
CA ALA A 111 -5.68 -1.85 0.90
C ALA A 111 -5.17 -2.17 -0.52
N GLN A 112 -4.61 -3.36 -0.72
CA GLN A 112 -4.16 -3.84 -2.03
C GLN A 112 -5.34 -4.00 -3.02
N LEU A 113 -6.51 -4.46 -2.56
CA LEU A 113 -7.72 -4.53 -3.40
C LEU A 113 -8.07 -3.14 -3.97
N ALA A 114 -8.14 -2.12 -3.11
CA ALA A 114 -8.42 -0.75 -3.56
C ALA A 114 -7.31 -0.19 -4.45
N ALA A 115 -6.03 -0.51 -4.17
CA ALA A 115 -4.90 -0.05 -4.98
C ALA A 115 -4.87 -0.65 -6.39
N MET A 116 -5.41 -1.85 -6.58
CA MET A 116 -5.45 -2.53 -7.89
C MET A 116 -6.62 -2.11 -8.78
N ALA A 117 -7.69 -1.51 -8.22
CA ALA A 117 -8.88 -1.11 -8.97
C ALA A 117 -8.61 -0.29 -10.25
N PRO A 118 -7.72 0.73 -10.22
CA PRO A 118 -7.24 1.46 -11.40
C PRO A 118 -6.80 0.63 -12.60
N PHE A 119 -6.18 -0.51 -12.32
CA PHE A 119 -5.37 -1.25 -13.28
C PHE A 119 -6.11 -2.45 -13.86
N ALA A 120 -7.21 -2.85 -13.22
CA ALA A 120 -7.99 -4.00 -13.65
C ALA A 120 -8.94 -3.58 -14.78
N ASP A 121 -8.62 -4.02 -16.00
CA ASP A 121 -9.49 -3.89 -17.17
C ASP A 121 -10.80 -4.66 -16.98
N VAL A 122 -10.79 -5.71 -16.15
CA VAL A 122 -11.96 -6.52 -15.79
C VAL A 122 -11.86 -6.99 -14.35
N ALA A 123 -12.98 -6.92 -13.62
CA ALA A 123 -13.07 -7.46 -12.28
C ALA A 123 -14.18 -8.51 -12.19
N ILE A 124 -13.84 -9.64 -11.59
CA ILE A 124 -14.72 -10.79 -11.45
C ILE A 124 -14.92 -11.02 -9.96
N GLY A 125 -16.16 -10.87 -9.48
CA GLY A 125 -16.57 -11.37 -8.18
C GLY A 125 -17.13 -12.77 -8.33
N VAL A 126 -16.82 -13.67 -7.40
CA VAL A 126 -17.45 -15.00 -7.37
C VAL A 126 -18.92 -14.95 -6.95
N SER A 127 -19.40 -13.80 -6.49
CA SER A 127 -20.73 -13.55 -5.95
C SER A 127 -21.13 -12.07 -6.13
N ASP A 128 -22.42 -11.75 -6.00
CA ASP A 128 -22.89 -10.37 -6.11
C ASP A 128 -22.43 -9.54 -4.90
N TYR A 129 -22.33 -10.17 -3.72
CA TYR A 129 -21.70 -9.60 -2.53
C TYR A 129 -20.25 -9.18 -2.81
N ASN A 130 -19.44 -10.05 -3.43
CA ASN A 130 -18.06 -9.70 -3.78
C ASN A 130 -17.98 -8.64 -4.89
N CYS A 131 -18.94 -8.61 -5.81
CA CYS A 131 -19.04 -7.54 -6.79
C CYS A 131 -19.38 -6.18 -6.14
N ALA A 132 -20.20 -6.16 -5.08
CA ALA A 132 -20.46 -4.95 -4.32
C ALA A 132 -19.18 -4.42 -3.65
N GLU A 133 -18.38 -5.30 -3.03
CA GLU A 133 -17.08 -4.93 -2.45
C GLU A 133 -16.08 -4.43 -3.50
N LEU A 134 -16.06 -5.05 -4.69
CA LEU A 134 -15.26 -4.56 -5.81
C LEU A 134 -15.68 -3.15 -6.24
N ARG A 135 -16.99 -2.88 -6.37
CA ARG A 135 -17.47 -1.53 -6.72
C ARG A 135 -17.14 -0.51 -5.63
N GLU A 136 -17.27 -0.88 -4.36
CA GLU A 136 -16.87 -0.03 -3.23
C GLU A 136 -15.37 0.26 -3.24
N ALA A 137 -14.55 -0.71 -3.64
CA ALA A 137 -13.11 -0.55 -3.80
C ALA A 137 -12.70 0.26 -5.06
N GLY A 138 -13.64 0.67 -5.92
CA GLY A 138 -13.40 1.54 -7.07
C GLY A 138 -13.39 0.84 -8.44
N TYR A 139 -13.74 -0.44 -8.54
CA TYR A 139 -13.74 -1.15 -9.82
C TYR A 139 -14.99 -0.81 -10.67
N HIS A 140 -14.83 -0.71 -11.99
CA HIS A 140 -15.90 -0.30 -12.91
C HIS A 140 -16.47 -1.44 -13.78
N ASP A 141 -15.61 -2.25 -14.41
CA ASP A 141 -16.04 -3.39 -15.24
C ASP A 141 -16.18 -4.66 -14.39
N VAL A 142 -17.20 -4.67 -13.52
CA VAL A 142 -17.41 -5.70 -12.50
C VAL A 142 -18.48 -6.69 -12.93
N HIS A 143 -18.10 -7.97 -13.01
CA HIS A 143 -18.95 -9.09 -13.41
C HIS A 143 -19.01 -10.16 -12.33
N THR A 144 -20.21 -10.69 -12.10
CA THR A 144 -20.40 -11.86 -11.24
C THR A 144 -20.17 -13.12 -12.07
N VAL A 145 -19.14 -13.90 -11.74
CA VAL A 145 -18.90 -15.23 -12.32
C VAL A 145 -18.99 -16.26 -11.20
N PRO A 146 -20.15 -16.90 -11.00
CA PRO A 146 -20.36 -17.80 -9.88
C PRO A 146 -19.51 -19.07 -10.03
N LEU A 147 -19.12 -19.64 -8.88
CA LEU A 147 -18.56 -20.99 -8.85
C LEU A 147 -19.66 -22.01 -9.15
N PHE A 148 -19.31 -23.11 -9.80
CA PHE A 148 -20.25 -24.17 -10.16
C PHE A 148 -19.95 -25.47 -9.42
N VAL A 149 -20.97 -26.32 -9.32
CA VAL A 149 -20.87 -27.70 -8.82
C VAL A 149 -21.55 -28.63 -9.80
N GLU A 150 -20.97 -29.80 -10.03
CA GLU A 150 -21.55 -30.86 -10.85
C GLU A 150 -22.28 -31.85 -9.93
N PRO A 151 -23.63 -31.95 -9.98
CA PRO A 151 -24.39 -32.81 -9.06
C PRO A 151 -23.92 -34.27 -9.07
N GLN A 152 -23.48 -34.77 -10.22
CA GLN A 152 -22.99 -36.14 -10.39
C GLN A 152 -21.74 -36.41 -9.55
N ARG A 153 -20.95 -35.38 -9.18
CA ARG A 153 -19.79 -35.57 -8.29
C ARG A 153 -20.20 -35.99 -6.88
N PHE A 154 -21.41 -35.66 -6.46
CA PHE A 154 -21.95 -35.98 -5.14
C PHE A 154 -22.91 -37.17 -5.17
N SER A 155 -22.98 -37.96 -6.24
CA SER A 155 -23.78 -39.19 -6.28
C SER A 155 -23.28 -40.23 -5.27
N GLU A 156 -24.19 -41.05 -4.75
CA GLU A 156 -23.86 -42.10 -3.78
C GLU A 156 -22.80 -43.09 -4.28
N SER A 157 -22.75 -43.36 -5.59
CA SER A 157 -21.73 -44.21 -6.21
C SER A 157 -20.28 -43.71 -6.01
N ASN A 158 -20.09 -42.42 -5.72
CA ASN A 158 -18.79 -41.82 -5.48
C ASN A 158 -18.42 -41.78 -3.99
N ALA A 159 -19.32 -42.21 -3.09
CA ALA A 159 -19.07 -42.23 -1.67
C ALA A 159 -18.05 -43.32 -1.30
N ASP A 160 -17.16 -43.00 -0.36
CA ASP A 160 -16.38 -44.02 0.34
C ASP A 160 -17.34 -44.92 1.14
N LYS A 161 -17.49 -46.18 0.69
CA LYS A 161 -18.45 -47.12 1.28
C LYS A 161 -18.13 -47.47 2.73
N ALA A 162 -16.85 -47.52 3.11
CA ALA A 162 -16.44 -47.86 4.46
C ALA A 162 -16.76 -46.70 5.42
N LEU A 163 -16.47 -45.46 5.00
CA LEU A 163 -16.83 -44.28 5.77
C LEU A 163 -18.34 -44.10 5.86
N LEU A 164 -19.07 -44.28 4.75
CA LEU A 164 -20.53 -44.21 4.72
C LEU A 164 -21.16 -45.18 5.72
N ALA A 165 -20.72 -46.45 5.72
CA ALA A 165 -21.18 -47.45 6.68
C ALA A 165 -20.84 -47.07 8.13
N ARG A 166 -19.64 -46.52 8.38
CA ARG A 166 -19.22 -46.08 9.71
C ARG A 166 -19.99 -44.86 10.22
N LEU A 167 -20.38 -43.96 9.32
CA LEU A 167 -21.15 -42.76 9.65
C LEU A 167 -22.66 -43.03 9.62
N SER A 168 -23.14 -44.14 9.09
CA SER A 168 -24.55 -44.53 9.16
C SER A 168 -24.98 -44.80 10.61
N GLY A 169 -26.22 -44.48 10.97
CA GLY A 169 -26.73 -44.67 12.33
C GLY A 169 -28.16 -44.18 12.49
N THR A 170 -28.72 -44.35 13.68
CA THR A 170 -30.06 -43.85 14.04
C THR A 170 -29.97 -42.41 14.55
N GLY A 171 -30.89 -41.54 14.14
CA GLY A 171 -30.99 -40.17 14.62
C GLY A 171 -30.54 -39.11 13.62
N PRO A 172 -30.95 -37.84 13.81
CA PRO A 172 -30.61 -36.74 12.91
C PRO A 172 -29.10 -36.50 12.79
N VAL A 173 -28.61 -36.34 11.57
CA VAL A 173 -27.22 -36.02 11.26
C VAL A 173 -27.10 -34.60 10.72
N VAL A 174 -26.51 -33.73 11.52
CA VAL A 174 -26.15 -32.36 11.12
C VAL A 174 -24.73 -32.35 10.56
N LEU A 175 -24.56 -31.84 9.35
CA LEU A 175 -23.25 -31.67 8.72
C LEU A 175 -22.88 -30.19 8.61
N SER A 176 -21.62 -29.87 8.90
CA SER A 176 -21.02 -28.59 8.55
C SER A 176 -19.65 -28.79 7.92
N VAL A 177 -19.45 -28.19 6.75
CA VAL A 177 -18.21 -28.29 5.97
C VAL A 177 -17.60 -26.90 5.83
N SER A 178 -16.51 -26.61 6.53
CA SER A 178 -15.69 -25.42 6.31
C SER A 178 -14.36 -25.52 7.06
N ARG A 179 -13.39 -24.68 6.69
CA ARG A 179 -12.16 -24.51 7.50
C ARG A 179 -12.56 -24.01 8.90
N VAL A 180 -12.01 -24.60 9.96
CA VAL A 180 -12.30 -24.17 11.33
C VAL A 180 -11.64 -22.82 11.60
N ALA A 181 -12.45 -21.76 11.63
CA ALA A 181 -12.00 -20.38 11.82
C ALA A 181 -13.02 -19.56 12.64
N PRO A 182 -12.61 -18.47 13.31
CA PRO A 182 -13.48 -17.70 14.22
C PRO A 182 -14.75 -17.17 13.56
N HIS A 183 -14.66 -16.62 12.35
CA HIS A 183 -15.82 -16.08 11.62
C HIS A 183 -16.79 -17.16 11.11
N LYS A 184 -16.43 -18.45 11.19
CA LYS A 184 -17.31 -19.59 10.86
C LYS A 184 -18.19 -20.01 12.04
N ARG A 185 -17.89 -19.52 13.25
CA ARG A 185 -18.73 -19.64 14.45
C ARG A 185 -19.11 -21.07 14.82
N PHE A 186 -18.11 -21.96 14.89
CA PHE A 186 -18.34 -23.35 15.28
C PHE A 186 -18.83 -23.47 16.74
N GLU A 187 -18.59 -22.46 17.58
CA GLU A 187 -19.19 -22.34 18.92
C GLU A 187 -20.72 -22.29 18.90
N ASP A 188 -21.30 -21.67 17.87
CA ASP A 188 -22.74 -21.51 17.71
C ASP A 188 -23.34 -22.82 17.19
N LEU A 189 -22.57 -23.56 16.38
CA LEU A 189 -22.93 -24.91 15.93
C LEU A 189 -22.96 -25.92 17.08
N LEU A 190 -21.99 -25.85 18.00
CA LEU A 190 -22.00 -26.65 19.24
C LEU A 190 -23.17 -26.28 20.15
N ALA A 191 -23.54 -24.99 20.24
CA ALA A 191 -24.68 -24.55 21.03
C ALA A 191 -26.01 -25.04 20.42
N LEU A 192 -26.16 -24.99 19.10
CA LEU A 192 -27.28 -25.61 18.39
C LEU A 192 -27.36 -27.11 18.68
N HIS A 193 -26.24 -27.82 18.59
CA HIS A 193 -26.19 -29.26 18.84
C HIS A 193 -26.61 -29.62 20.27
N ALA A 194 -26.22 -28.81 21.26
CA ALA A 194 -26.64 -29.00 22.65
C ALA A 194 -28.18 -28.89 22.82
N GLU A 195 -28.83 -27.96 22.11
CA GLU A 195 -30.29 -27.85 22.10
C GLU A 195 -30.93 -29.02 21.34
N LEU A 196 -30.34 -29.44 20.21
CA LEU A 196 -30.82 -30.58 19.44
C LEU A 196 -30.79 -31.88 20.23
N LEU A 197 -29.76 -32.11 21.05
CA LEU A 197 -29.67 -33.28 21.94
C LEU A 197 -30.80 -33.36 22.97
N ARG A 198 -31.44 -32.22 23.33
CA ARG A 198 -32.62 -32.22 24.21
C ARG A 198 -33.87 -32.74 23.51
N LEU A 199 -33.95 -32.57 22.19
CA LEU A 199 -35.07 -33.02 21.37
C LEU A 199 -34.84 -34.45 20.85
N ARG A 200 -33.60 -34.76 20.46
CA ARG A 200 -33.16 -36.04 19.87
C ARG A 200 -31.79 -36.43 20.47
N PRO A 201 -31.74 -37.20 21.57
CA PRO A 201 -30.50 -37.59 22.24
C PRO A 201 -29.48 -38.33 21.37
N GLU A 202 -29.96 -38.98 20.31
CA GLU A 202 -29.18 -39.71 19.30
C GLU A 202 -28.61 -38.82 18.17
N ALA A 203 -28.88 -37.51 18.19
CA ALA A 203 -28.41 -36.60 17.15
C ALA A 203 -26.87 -36.55 17.06
N ARG A 204 -26.36 -36.36 15.84
CA ARG A 204 -24.93 -36.35 15.56
C ARG A 204 -24.54 -35.10 14.77
N LEU A 205 -23.41 -34.51 15.14
CA LEU A 205 -22.82 -33.37 14.47
C LEU A 205 -21.50 -33.78 13.81
N LEU A 206 -21.47 -33.74 12.48
CA LEU A 206 -20.28 -33.99 11.67
C LEU A 206 -19.64 -32.65 11.29
N VAL A 207 -18.41 -32.41 11.76
CA VAL A 207 -17.62 -31.22 11.43
C VAL A 207 -16.48 -31.63 10.50
N VAL A 208 -16.57 -31.18 9.25
CA VAL A 208 -15.59 -31.45 8.20
C VAL A 208 -14.81 -30.19 7.86
N GLY A 209 -13.49 -30.30 7.80
CA GLY A 209 -12.59 -29.24 7.35
C GLY A 209 -11.30 -29.16 8.15
N GLY A 210 -10.29 -28.54 7.55
CA GLY A 210 -8.99 -28.34 8.19
C GLY A 210 -9.02 -27.28 9.29
N TYR A 211 -8.09 -27.38 10.22
CA TYR A 211 -7.82 -26.41 11.28
C TYR A 211 -6.34 -26.10 11.34
N GLU A 212 -6.00 -24.92 11.85
CA GLU A 212 -4.61 -24.53 12.05
C GLU A 212 -3.99 -25.31 13.23
N PRO A 213 -2.85 -26.01 13.03
CA PRO A 213 -2.18 -26.72 14.12
C PRO A 213 -1.89 -25.81 15.30
N GLY A 214 -2.22 -26.26 16.52
CA GLY A 214 -1.98 -25.49 17.74
C GLY A 214 -2.96 -24.33 18.00
N SER A 215 -3.92 -24.08 17.09
CA SER A 215 -4.92 -23.02 17.22
C SER A 215 -5.65 -23.05 18.58
N ARG A 216 -5.58 -21.94 19.32
CA ARG A 216 -6.29 -21.76 20.60
C ARG A 216 -7.79 -21.86 20.43
N TYR A 217 -8.30 -21.33 19.32
CA TYR A 217 -9.72 -21.40 18.98
C TYR A 217 -10.18 -22.84 18.78
N PHE A 218 -9.46 -23.64 17.99
CA PHE A 218 -9.81 -25.05 17.81
C PHE A 218 -9.75 -25.85 19.12
N LYS A 219 -8.72 -25.63 19.95
CA LYS A 219 -8.63 -26.26 21.28
C LYS A 219 -9.83 -25.94 22.18
N SER A 220 -10.33 -24.70 22.13
CA SER A 220 -11.53 -24.29 22.86
C SER A 220 -12.78 -25.03 22.37
N LEU A 221 -12.94 -25.18 21.04
CA LEU A 221 -14.04 -25.96 20.46
C LEU A 221 -13.97 -27.43 20.86
N GLN A 222 -12.78 -28.04 20.84
CA GLN A 222 -12.60 -29.43 21.28
C GLN A 222 -12.97 -29.62 22.76
N HIS A 223 -12.64 -28.66 23.62
CA HIS A 223 -13.00 -28.72 25.03
C HIS A 223 -14.52 -28.71 25.22
N ARG A 224 -15.23 -27.77 24.57
CA ARG A 224 -16.69 -27.71 24.61
C ARG A 224 -17.36 -28.93 24.00
N ALA A 225 -16.82 -29.45 22.91
CA ALA A 225 -17.35 -30.64 22.25
C ALA A 225 -17.27 -31.91 23.11
N ARG A 226 -16.32 -31.99 24.06
CA ARG A 226 -16.23 -33.13 25.00
C ARG A 226 -17.39 -33.19 26.00
N GLU A 227 -18.10 -32.08 26.19
CA GLU A 227 -19.28 -31.99 27.05
C GLU A 227 -20.56 -32.43 26.33
N LEU A 228 -20.48 -32.70 25.01
CA LEU A 228 -21.59 -33.06 24.16
C LEU A 228 -21.37 -34.45 23.56
N THR A 229 -22.43 -35.26 23.52
CA THR A 229 -22.40 -36.54 22.79
C THR A 229 -22.57 -36.31 21.29
N GLY A 230 -22.03 -37.22 20.47
CA GLY A 230 -22.28 -37.23 19.02
C GLY A 230 -21.57 -36.14 18.21
N VAL A 231 -20.55 -35.46 18.73
CA VAL A 231 -19.75 -34.48 17.96
C VAL A 231 -18.51 -35.16 17.35
N HIS A 232 -18.40 -35.11 16.03
CA HIS A 232 -17.33 -35.76 15.27
C HIS A 232 -16.56 -34.75 14.41
N PHE A 233 -15.32 -34.45 14.81
CA PHE A 233 -14.38 -33.70 13.97
C PHE A 233 -13.67 -34.66 13.01
N LEU A 234 -14.02 -34.60 11.73
CA LEU A 234 -13.50 -35.51 10.70
C LEU A 234 -12.22 -34.99 10.02
N GLY A 235 -11.87 -33.71 10.24
CA GLY A 235 -10.69 -33.09 9.61
C GLY A 235 -10.88 -32.88 8.12
N ARG A 236 -9.77 -32.84 7.37
CA ARG A 236 -9.81 -32.76 5.90
C ARG A 236 -10.13 -34.14 5.34
N LEU A 237 -11.15 -34.20 4.49
CA LEU A 237 -11.57 -35.40 3.79
C LEU A 237 -11.19 -35.30 2.30
N ASN A 238 -10.87 -36.44 1.69
CA ASN A 238 -10.79 -36.52 0.23
C ASN A 238 -12.21 -36.47 -0.40
N HIS A 239 -12.31 -36.41 -1.72
CA HIS A 239 -13.61 -36.27 -2.40
C HIS A 239 -14.59 -37.40 -2.06
N ALA A 240 -14.15 -38.66 -2.10
CA ALA A 240 -15.05 -39.81 -1.84
C ALA A 240 -15.53 -39.83 -0.38
N GLU A 241 -14.65 -39.48 0.56
CA GLU A 241 -15.00 -39.34 1.97
C GLU A 241 -15.95 -38.16 2.23
N LEU A 242 -15.76 -37.03 1.54
CA LEU A 242 -16.64 -35.87 1.61
C LEU A 242 -18.05 -36.21 1.10
N VAL A 243 -18.16 -36.95 -0.01
CA VAL A 243 -19.44 -37.44 -0.51
C VAL A 243 -20.12 -38.36 0.50
N ALA A 244 -19.37 -39.25 1.17
CA ALA A 244 -19.92 -40.09 2.23
C ALA A 244 -20.47 -39.27 3.41
N ALA A 245 -19.79 -38.19 3.81
CA ALA A 245 -20.27 -37.29 4.85
C ALA A 245 -21.57 -36.57 4.45
N TYR A 246 -21.64 -36.02 3.22
CA TYR A 246 -22.88 -35.41 2.71
C TYR A 246 -24.03 -36.41 2.60
N ARG A 247 -23.79 -37.61 2.07
CA ARG A 247 -24.83 -38.64 1.90
C ARG A 247 -25.33 -39.24 3.21
N THR A 248 -24.59 -39.05 4.30
CA THR A 248 -25.04 -39.41 5.64
C THR A 248 -25.90 -38.30 6.28
N ALA A 249 -25.77 -37.05 5.82
CA ALA A 249 -26.35 -35.90 6.49
C ALA A 249 -27.84 -35.75 6.20
N ASP A 250 -28.62 -35.47 7.24
CA ASP A 250 -30.04 -35.12 7.10
C ASP A 250 -30.23 -33.63 6.84
N VAL A 251 -29.37 -32.80 7.43
CA VAL A 251 -29.39 -31.33 7.29
C VAL A 251 -27.96 -30.80 7.25
N PHE A 252 -27.70 -29.86 6.34
CA PHE A 252 -26.46 -29.09 6.30
C PHE A 252 -26.66 -27.77 7.05
N VAL A 253 -25.77 -27.45 7.99
CA VAL A 253 -25.82 -26.23 8.80
C VAL A 253 -24.57 -25.37 8.63
N SER A 254 -24.76 -24.09 8.29
CA SER A 254 -23.71 -23.07 8.31
C SER A 254 -24.02 -21.94 9.29
N MET A 255 -23.09 -21.68 10.22
CA MET A 255 -23.16 -20.60 11.21
C MET A 255 -22.29 -19.39 10.82
N SER A 256 -21.71 -19.41 9.62
CA SER A 256 -20.74 -18.43 9.15
C SER A 256 -21.29 -17.02 9.15
N GLU A 257 -20.60 -16.10 9.83
CA GLU A 257 -20.90 -14.66 9.78
C GLU A 257 -20.29 -13.96 8.57
N HIS A 258 -19.48 -14.68 7.79
CA HIS A 258 -18.85 -14.16 6.60
C HIS A 258 -18.49 -15.27 5.60
N GLU A 259 -19.08 -15.19 4.41
CA GLU A 259 -18.81 -16.06 3.26
C GLU A 259 -18.71 -15.23 1.98
N GLY A 260 -17.72 -15.53 1.13
CA GLY A 260 -17.58 -14.93 -0.19
C GLY A 260 -18.54 -15.52 -1.22
N PHE A 261 -18.85 -16.80 -1.08
CA PHE A 261 -19.79 -17.52 -1.95
C PHE A 261 -20.48 -18.64 -1.17
N GLY A 262 -19.71 -19.45 -0.43
CA GLY A 262 -20.25 -20.57 0.34
C GLY A 262 -20.42 -21.83 -0.52
N VAL A 263 -19.34 -22.30 -1.16
CA VAL A 263 -19.33 -23.53 -1.99
C VAL A 263 -19.99 -24.73 -1.28
N PRO A 264 -19.77 -24.98 0.02
CA PRO A 264 -20.45 -26.05 0.75
C PRO A 264 -21.99 -26.01 0.71
N LEU A 265 -22.59 -24.83 0.54
CA LEU A 265 -24.05 -24.69 0.41
C LEU A 265 -24.53 -25.36 -0.87
N ILE A 266 -23.87 -25.12 -2.01
CA ILE A 266 -24.25 -25.72 -3.30
C ILE A 266 -23.82 -27.19 -3.39
N GLU A 267 -22.77 -27.60 -2.69
CA GLU A 267 -22.42 -29.01 -2.53
C GLU A 267 -23.50 -29.78 -1.76
N ALA A 268 -24.02 -29.22 -0.66
CA ALA A 268 -25.15 -29.80 0.09
C ALA A 268 -26.40 -29.93 -0.79
N MET A 269 -26.71 -28.89 -1.58
CA MET A 269 -27.80 -28.96 -2.57
C MET A 269 -27.58 -30.09 -3.58
N ALA A 270 -26.36 -30.22 -4.10
CA ALA A 270 -25.98 -31.25 -5.07
C ALA A 270 -26.05 -32.67 -4.49
N ALA A 271 -25.79 -32.81 -3.19
CA ALA A 271 -25.93 -34.05 -2.45
C ALA A 271 -27.37 -34.30 -1.94
N GLU A 272 -28.33 -33.43 -2.29
CA GLU A 272 -29.74 -33.53 -1.89
C GLU A 272 -29.93 -33.45 -0.36
N VAL A 273 -29.13 -32.61 0.30
CA VAL A 273 -29.22 -32.32 1.72
C VAL A 273 -29.86 -30.94 1.92
N PRO A 274 -30.97 -30.81 2.65
CA PRO A 274 -31.58 -29.53 3.00
C PRO A 274 -30.59 -28.60 3.73
N VAL A 275 -30.56 -27.33 3.34
CA VAL A 275 -29.62 -26.33 3.86
C VAL A 275 -30.29 -25.36 4.84
N LEU A 276 -29.69 -25.22 6.03
CA LEU A 276 -30.00 -24.22 7.04
C LEU A 276 -28.76 -23.33 7.27
N ALA A 277 -28.83 -22.03 6.98
CA ALA A 277 -27.63 -21.17 7.04
C ALA A 277 -27.90 -19.77 7.61
N TYR A 278 -26.92 -19.24 8.33
CA TYR A 278 -26.96 -17.87 8.85
C TYR A 278 -26.89 -16.85 7.70
N ALA A 279 -27.83 -15.90 7.68
CA ALA A 279 -28.04 -14.94 6.62
C ALA A 279 -26.99 -13.79 6.69
N ALA A 280 -25.75 -14.09 6.31
CA ALA A 280 -24.66 -13.13 6.29
C ALA A 280 -23.87 -13.16 4.97
N ALA A 281 -23.36 -11.99 4.57
CA ALA A 281 -22.56 -11.81 3.35
C ALA A 281 -23.24 -12.45 2.11
N ALA A 282 -22.53 -13.31 1.36
CA ALA A 282 -23.06 -13.95 0.17
C ALA A 282 -24.07 -15.10 0.43
N VAL A 283 -24.32 -15.49 1.70
CA VAL A 283 -25.18 -16.67 1.97
C VAL A 283 -26.61 -16.50 1.45
N PRO A 284 -27.33 -15.38 1.69
CA PRO A 284 -28.72 -15.23 1.22
C PRO A 284 -28.84 -15.30 -0.30
N GLU A 285 -27.90 -14.66 -1.02
CA GLU A 285 -27.88 -14.71 -2.48
C GLU A 285 -27.51 -16.10 -2.99
N THR A 286 -26.55 -16.81 -2.39
CA THR A 286 -26.21 -18.18 -2.80
C THR A 286 -27.41 -19.11 -2.64
N LEU A 287 -28.12 -19.03 -1.51
CA LEU A 287 -29.34 -19.81 -1.31
C LEU A 287 -30.44 -19.43 -2.29
N GLY A 288 -30.66 -18.14 -2.56
CA GLY A 288 -31.72 -17.69 -3.47
C GLY A 288 -33.10 -18.22 -3.09
N GLY A 289 -33.38 -18.38 -1.79
CA GLY A 289 -34.62 -18.97 -1.26
C GLY A 289 -34.69 -20.50 -1.30
N ALA A 290 -33.66 -21.20 -1.76
CA ALA A 290 -33.59 -22.65 -1.86
C ALA A 290 -32.99 -23.31 -0.61
N GLY A 291 -33.45 -22.89 0.56
CA GLY A 291 -32.94 -23.30 1.86
C GLY A 291 -33.52 -22.37 2.91
N ILE A 292 -33.25 -22.65 4.18
CA ILE A 292 -33.71 -21.78 5.26
C ILE A 292 -32.56 -20.86 5.70
N ALA A 293 -32.72 -19.57 5.42
CA ALA A 293 -31.81 -18.53 5.89
C ALA A 293 -32.34 -17.94 7.20
N PHE A 294 -31.50 -17.81 8.22
CA PHE A 294 -31.87 -17.22 9.52
C PHE A 294 -30.93 -16.08 9.91
N ASP A 295 -31.47 -15.02 10.51
CA ASP A 295 -30.73 -13.81 10.93
C ASP A 295 -30.58 -13.70 12.46
N GLN A 296 -31.26 -14.55 13.22
CA GLN A 296 -31.15 -14.64 14.67
C GLN A 296 -30.75 -16.05 15.11
N LYS A 297 -29.67 -16.14 15.91
CA LYS A 297 -29.11 -17.40 16.42
C LYS A 297 -29.87 -17.92 17.65
N ARG A 298 -31.20 -18.08 17.52
CA ARG A 298 -32.07 -18.62 18.57
C ARG A 298 -31.98 -20.15 18.59
N PHE A 299 -30.95 -20.69 19.24
CA PHE A 299 -30.57 -22.10 19.13
C PHE A 299 -31.69 -23.11 19.41
N ALA A 300 -32.55 -22.87 20.40
CA ALA A 300 -33.68 -23.76 20.69
C ALA A 300 -34.67 -23.83 19.51
N PHE A 301 -35.01 -22.68 18.92
CA PHE A 301 -35.87 -22.62 17.73
C PHE A 301 -35.20 -23.24 16.50
N LEU A 302 -33.90 -23.00 16.32
CA LEU A 302 -33.14 -23.60 15.23
C LEU A 302 -33.04 -25.13 15.38
N ALA A 303 -33.01 -25.66 16.60
CA ALA A 303 -33.03 -27.10 16.85
C ALA A 303 -34.38 -27.73 16.48
N GLU A 304 -35.50 -27.09 16.83
CA GLU A 304 -36.83 -27.50 16.37
C GLU A 304 -36.91 -27.51 14.84
N LEU A 305 -36.38 -26.48 14.20
CA LEU A 305 -36.35 -26.39 12.74
C LEU A 305 -35.49 -27.49 12.09
N VAL A 306 -34.37 -27.87 12.71
CA VAL A 306 -33.57 -29.02 12.24
C VAL A 306 -34.39 -30.30 12.34
N VAL A 307 -35.14 -30.51 13.42
CA VAL A 307 -36.05 -31.66 13.57
C VAL A 307 -37.12 -31.65 12.47
N ASP A 308 -37.76 -30.51 12.22
CA ASP A 308 -38.77 -30.37 11.16
C ASP A 308 -38.18 -30.68 9.77
N MET A 309 -36.96 -30.22 9.48
CA MET A 309 -36.27 -30.52 8.20
C MET A 309 -35.91 -32.00 8.03
N CYS A 310 -35.78 -32.74 9.14
CA CYS A 310 -35.56 -34.18 9.15
C CYS A 310 -36.88 -34.98 9.04
N GLU A 311 -37.94 -34.55 9.73
CA GLU A 311 -39.14 -35.36 9.98
C GLU A 311 -40.38 -34.92 9.17
N ASP A 312 -40.52 -33.65 8.80
CA ASP A 312 -41.59 -33.17 7.91
C ASP A 312 -41.19 -33.43 6.45
N ALA A 313 -41.70 -34.54 5.91
CA ALA A 313 -41.49 -34.94 4.52
C ALA A 313 -41.92 -33.85 3.51
N SER A 314 -43.01 -33.13 3.81
CA SER A 314 -43.52 -32.08 2.91
C SER A 314 -42.61 -30.85 2.89
N LEU A 315 -42.08 -30.45 4.06
CA LEU A 315 -41.07 -29.39 4.15
C LEU A 315 -39.79 -29.82 3.41
N ARG A 316 -39.31 -31.04 3.65
CA ARG A 316 -38.10 -31.58 3.03
C ARG A 316 -38.23 -31.59 1.50
N GLU A 317 -39.32 -32.12 0.95
CA GLU A 317 -39.58 -32.15 -0.49
C GLU A 317 -39.59 -30.75 -1.10
N ARG A 318 -40.24 -29.77 -0.45
CA ARG A 318 -40.27 -28.38 -0.91
C ARG A 318 -38.86 -27.77 -0.97
N LEU A 319 -38.06 -27.99 0.09
CA LEU A 319 -36.68 -27.50 0.16
C LEU A 319 -35.82 -28.12 -0.94
N LEU A 320 -35.85 -29.45 -1.09
CA LEU A 320 -35.07 -30.16 -2.11
C LEU A 320 -35.48 -29.76 -3.53
N ALA A 321 -36.77 -29.59 -3.80
CA ALA A 321 -37.24 -29.09 -5.10
C ALA A 321 -36.76 -27.66 -5.37
N GLY A 322 -36.70 -26.80 -4.34
CA GLY A 322 -36.10 -25.48 -4.41
C GLY A 322 -34.60 -25.53 -4.74
N GLN A 323 -33.85 -26.38 -4.02
CA GLN A 323 -32.42 -26.60 -4.20
C GLN A 323 -32.08 -27.09 -5.61
N ALA A 324 -32.85 -28.05 -6.12
CA ALA A 324 -32.69 -28.54 -7.49
C ALA A 324 -32.91 -27.45 -8.55
N ARG A 325 -33.86 -26.51 -8.33
CA ARG A 325 -34.01 -25.34 -9.21
C ARG A 325 -32.84 -24.38 -9.09
N ARG A 326 -32.39 -24.09 -7.86
CA ARG A 326 -31.28 -23.16 -7.60
C ARG A 326 -29.97 -23.64 -8.21
N LEU A 327 -29.66 -24.92 -8.13
CA LEU A 327 -28.45 -25.52 -8.70
C LEU A 327 -28.26 -25.25 -10.20
N LYS A 328 -29.35 -25.06 -10.96
CA LYS A 328 -29.25 -24.73 -12.39
C LYS A 328 -28.51 -23.42 -12.64
N HIS A 329 -28.59 -22.47 -11.70
CA HIS A 329 -27.87 -21.19 -11.73
C HIS A 329 -26.37 -21.34 -11.42
N PHE A 330 -25.96 -22.47 -10.84
CA PHE A 330 -24.57 -22.79 -10.49
C PHE A 330 -24.04 -23.94 -11.35
N SER A 331 -24.47 -23.98 -12.61
CA SER A 331 -23.99 -24.93 -13.62
C SER A 331 -22.76 -24.38 -14.35
N ALA A 332 -21.92 -25.27 -14.87
CA ALA A 332 -20.76 -24.87 -15.65
C ALA A 332 -21.14 -24.04 -16.89
N GLU A 333 -22.31 -24.29 -17.49
CA GLU A 333 -22.81 -23.53 -18.63
C GLU A 333 -23.13 -22.07 -18.27
N GLU A 334 -23.81 -21.83 -17.15
CA GLU A 334 -24.12 -20.47 -16.69
C GLU A 334 -22.85 -19.71 -16.27
N SER A 335 -21.93 -20.36 -15.55
CA SER A 335 -20.62 -19.77 -15.23
C SER A 335 -19.80 -19.47 -16.49
N GLN A 336 -19.86 -20.33 -17.52
CA GLN A 336 -19.19 -20.10 -18.80
C GLN A 336 -19.77 -18.90 -19.54
N LYS A 337 -21.11 -18.75 -19.58
CA LYS A 337 -21.78 -17.57 -20.17
C LYS A 337 -21.39 -16.28 -19.45
N ALA A 338 -21.38 -16.31 -18.11
CA ALA A 338 -20.97 -15.18 -17.29
C ALA A 338 -19.50 -14.79 -17.54
N LEU A 339 -18.60 -15.79 -17.62
CA LEU A 339 -17.19 -15.56 -17.93
C LEU A 339 -17.00 -15.00 -19.34
N ALA A 340 -17.68 -15.54 -20.35
CA ALA A 340 -17.61 -15.03 -21.72
C ALA A 340 -18.04 -13.56 -21.80
N LYS A 341 -19.06 -13.17 -21.02
CA LYS A 341 -19.48 -11.78 -20.89
C LYS A 341 -18.40 -10.91 -20.23
N ALA A 342 -17.80 -11.38 -19.15
CA ALA A 342 -16.72 -10.67 -18.46
C ALA A 342 -15.49 -10.45 -19.36
N LEU A 343 -15.20 -11.40 -20.26
CA LEU A 343 -14.05 -11.33 -21.17
C LEU A 343 -14.30 -10.52 -22.46
N GLY A 344 -15.46 -9.85 -22.61
CA GLY A 344 -15.95 -9.23 -23.85
C GLY A 344 -14.97 -8.39 -24.69
N GLU A 345 -15.36 -8.11 -25.95
CA GLU A 345 -14.48 -7.55 -27.01
C GLU A 345 -13.74 -6.26 -26.61
N ASP A 346 -12.47 -6.20 -27.04
CA ASP A 346 -11.47 -5.17 -26.74
C ASP A 346 -11.99 -3.74 -26.75
N LYS A 347 -12.06 -3.13 -25.56
CA LYS A 347 -12.21 -1.69 -25.38
C LYS A 347 -10.89 -1.05 -24.96
N ARG A 348 -9.86 -1.16 -25.79
CA ARG A 348 -8.68 -0.29 -25.65
C ARG A 348 -8.88 0.98 -26.48
N PRO A 349 -8.74 2.18 -25.90
CA PRO A 349 -8.49 3.37 -26.70
C PRO A 349 -7.17 3.18 -27.46
N ARG A 350 -7.22 3.30 -28.80
CA ARG A 350 -6.04 3.18 -29.65
C ARG A 350 -5.03 4.28 -29.33
N ARG A 351 -3.81 3.86 -29.00
CA ARG A 351 -2.59 4.70 -28.89
C ARG A 351 -2.48 5.64 -30.10
N ARG A 352 -2.35 6.94 -29.82
CA ARG A 352 -2.03 7.94 -30.84
C ARG A 352 -0.53 7.91 -31.16
N ALA A 353 -0.21 8.01 -32.45
CA ALA A 353 1.15 8.20 -32.93
C ALA A 353 1.68 9.61 -32.58
N PRO A 354 2.99 9.79 -32.33
CA PRO A 354 3.55 11.09 -31.99
C PRO A 354 3.54 12.03 -33.21
N SER A 355 3.11 13.28 -32.99
CA SER A 355 3.14 14.36 -33.98
C SER A 355 4.31 15.32 -33.74
N ALA A 356 4.72 16.04 -34.78
CA ALA A 356 5.96 16.82 -34.87
C ALA A 356 6.16 17.95 -33.83
N LYS A 357 7.44 18.10 -33.45
CA LYS A 357 8.14 19.10 -32.60
C LYS A 357 7.30 20.18 -31.90
N LYS A 358 6.92 19.87 -30.66
CA LYS A 358 6.66 20.82 -29.55
C LYS A 358 7.64 20.52 -28.40
N LYS A 359 7.70 21.39 -27.38
CA LYS A 359 8.48 21.14 -26.15
C LYS A 359 8.12 19.76 -25.56
N PRO A 360 9.07 19.04 -24.94
CA PRO A 360 8.77 17.74 -24.35
C PRO A 360 7.75 17.91 -23.22
N ARG A 361 6.77 17.00 -23.17
CA ARG A 361 5.74 16.98 -22.14
C ARG A 361 6.25 16.16 -20.96
N VAL A 362 6.45 16.79 -19.80
CA VAL A 362 7.08 16.13 -18.65
C VAL A 362 6.15 16.18 -17.45
N GLY A 363 5.90 15.00 -16.86
CA GLY A 363 5.15 14.85 -15.62
C GLY A 363 6.08 14.97 -14.41
N VAL A 364 5.76 15.83 -13.44
CA VAL A 364 6.52 15.94 -12.19
C VAL A 364 5.69 15.37 -11.05
N VAL A 365 6.12 14.26 -10.46
CA VAL A 365 5.40 13.57 -9.39
C VAL A 365 5.99 13.95 -8.04
N VAL A 366 5.17 14.52 -7.16
CA VAL A 366 5.58 14.92 -5.81
C VAL A 366 4.40 14.80 -4.83
N GLN A 367 4.65 14.30 -3.62
CA GLN A 367 3.62 13.98 -2.62
C GLN A 367 2.76 15.18 -2.21
N ARG A 368 3.31 16.40 -2.27
CA ARG A 368 2.62 17.65 -1.94
C ARG A 368 3.22 18.79 -2.74
N TYR A 369 2.41 19.77 -3.12
CA TYR A 369 2.83 20.88 -3.96
C TYR A 369 1.97 22.14 -3.73
N GLY A 370 2.57 23.33 -3.86
CA GLY A 370 1.93 24.63 -3.63
C GLY A 370 2.20 25.18 -2.23
N GLU A 371 1.18 25.71 -1.55
CA GLU A 371 1.30 26.25 -0.17
C GLU A 371 1.50 25.15 0.90
N VAL A 372 2.66 24.49 0.85
CA VAL A 372 3.06 23.43 1.77
C VAL A 372 4.45 23.69 2.34
N THR A 373 4.70 23.22 3.55
CA THR A 373 6.00 23.34 4.21
C THR A 373 6.78 22.04 4.04
N GLY A 374 7.97 22.12 3.43
CA GLY A 374 8.89 20.98 3.28
C GLY A 374 10.02 21.25 2.28
N GLY A 375 11.20 20.69 2.55
CA GLY A 375 12.39 20.92 1.73
C GLY A 375 12.32 20.24 0.37
N ALA A 376 11.83 19.00 0.32
CA ALA A 376 11.67 18.24 -0.93
C ALA A 376 10.58 18.85 -1.82
N GLU A 377 9.46 19.27 -1.22
CA GLU A 377 8.37 19.96 -1.91
C GLU A 377 8.82 21.30 -2.48
N ARG A 378 9.56 22.10 -1.69
CA ARG A 378 10.12 23.37 -2.16
C ARG A 378 11.14 23.15 -3.26
N HIS A 379 12.00 22.13 -3.14
CA HIS A 379 12.95 21.77 -4.18
C HIS A 379 12.22 21.40 -5.49
N ALA A 380 11.20 20.55 -5.43
CA ALA A 380 10.38 20.21 -6.59
C ALA A 380 9.74 21.44 -7.24
N GLN A 381 9.21 22.36 -6.42
CA GLN A 381 8.64 23.62 -6.89
C GLN A 381 9.65 24.49 -7.63
N GLN A 382 10.83 24.69 -7.07
CA GLN A 382 11.87 25.49 -7.71
C GLN A 382 12.36 24.85 -9.02
N VAL A 383 12.49 23.51 -9.07
CA VAL A 383 12.83 22.78 -10.29
C VAL A 383 11.75 22.98 -11.36
N VAL A 384 10.47 22.90 -10.99
CA VAL A 384 9.34 23.18 -11.89
C VAL A 384 9.39 24.62 -12.41
N GLU A 385 9.60 25.61 -11.53
CA GLU A 385 9.70 27.03 -11.89
C GLU A 385 10.78 27.27 -12.97
N GLN A 386 11.93 26.62 -12.80
CA GLN A 386 13.13 26.82 -13.62
C GLN A 386 13.10 26.01 -14.92
N LEU A 387 12.36 24.89 -14.97
CA LEU A 387 12.22 24.06 -16.17
C LEU A 387 11.00 24.41 -17.03
N ALA A 388 10.02 25.14 -16.50
CA ALA A 388 8.85 25.59 -17.25
C ALA A 388 9.16 26.38 -18.56
N PRO A 389 10.25 27.17 -18.68
CA PRO A 389 10.63 27.76 -19.96
C PRO A 389 11.01 26.72 -21.02
N HIS A 390 11.46 25.53 -20.62
CA HIS A 390 12.05 24.51 -21.49
C HIS A 390 11.07 23.37 -21.81
N TRP A 391 10.19 23.01 -20.89
CA TRP A 391 9.29 21.86 -20.99
C TRP A 391 7.80 22.26 -20.88
N ASP A 392 6.91 21.41 -21.40
CA ASP A 392 5.47 21.46 -21.11
C ASP A 392 5.22 20.63 -19.84
N LEU A 393 5.09 21.30 -18.69
CA LEU A 393 5.09 20.66 -17.37
C LEU A 393 3.68 20.42 -16.83
N THR A 394 3.45 19.22 -16.30
CA THR A 394 2.30 18.93 -15.44
C THR A 394 2.80 18.36 -14.12
N VAL A 395 2.45 19.00 -13.00
CA VAL A 395 2.70 18.49 -11.66
C VAL A 395 1.57 17.54 -11.28
N LEU A 396 1.90 16.30 -10.95
CA LEU A 396 0.99 15.27 -10.47
C LEU A 396 1.19 15.15 -8.95
N THR A 397 0.19 15.55 -8.17
CA THR A 397 0.31 15.68 -6.71
C THR A 397 -0.99 15.35 -6.00
N THR A 398 -0.99 15.46 -4.67
CA THR A 398 -2.13 15.09 -3.84
C THR A 398 -2.95 16.31 -3.42
N CYS A 399 -4.16 16.05 -2.93
CA CYS A 399 -4.99 17.04 -2.25
C CYS A 399 -4.50 17.35 -0.82
N ALA A 400 -3.44 16.69 -0.34
CA ALA A 400 -3.00 16.80 1.05
C ALA A 400 -2.16 18.05 1.32
N LYS A 401 -2.43 18.72 2.44
CA LYS A 401 -1.60 19.82 2.96
C LYS A 401 -0.65 19.34 4.07
N ASN A 402 -1.16 18.54 5.00
CA ASN A 402 -0.41 18.10 6.18
C ASN A 402 0.35 16.78 5.93
N HIS A 403 1.67 16.79 6.12
CA HIS A 403 2.52 15.60 5.95
C HIS A 403 2.36 14.54 7.02
N LEU A 404 1.74 14.88 8.17
CA LEU A 404 1.53 13.95 9.27
C LEU A 404 0.30 13.06 9.05
N THR A 405 -0.78 13.64 8.52
CA THR A 405 -2.10 13.00 8.42
C THR A 405 -2.52 12.70 6.97
N TRP A 406 -1.98 13.42 5.99
CA TRP A 406 -2.42 13.38 4.58
C TRP A 406 -3.88 13.81 4.35
N GLU A 407 -4.44 14.61 5.25
CA GLU A 407 -5.80 15.12 5.11
C GLU A 407 -5.94 15.97 3.83
N ASN A 408 -7.00 15.67 3.06
CA ASN A 408 -7.34 16.39 1.84
C ASN A 408 -7.85 17.79 2.18
N VAL A 409 -7.06 18.81 1.86
CA VAL A 409 -7.38 20.23 2.09
C VAL A 409 -7.54 20.98 0.77
N PHE A 410 -6.77 20.61 -0.24
CA PHE A 410 -6.89 21.18 -1.59
C PHE A 410 -8.00 20.47 -2.38
N PRO A 411 -8.68 21.16 -3.30
CA PRO A 411 -9.68 20.52 -4.16
C PRO A 411 -9.01 19.53 -5.14
N PRO A 412 -9.68 18.42 -5.50
CA PRO A 412 -9.21 17.53 -6.56
C PRO A 412 -9.41 18.14 -7.95
N GLY A 413 -8.61 17.72 -8.91
CA GLY A 413 -8.70 18.16 -10.31
C GLY A 413 -7.53 19.01 -10.79
N GLU A 414 -7.68 19.56 -12.00
CA GLU A 414 -6.67 20.42 -12.65
C GLU A 414 -6.79 21.86 -12.16
N GLU A 415 -5.66 22.45 -11.79
CA GLU A 415 -5.49 23.89 -11.53
C GLU A 415 -4.20 24.41 -12.20
N GLN A 416 -4.04 25.73 -12.27
CA GLN A 416 -2.79 26.34 -12.71
C GLN A 416 -1.87 26.55 -11.50
N ASP A 417 -0.56 26.38 -11.70
CA ASP A 417 0.41 26.70 -10.66
C ASP A 417 0.35 28.18 -10.29
N ALA A 418 0.43 28.47 -8.99
CA ALA A 418 0.30 29.83 -8.46
C ALA A 418 1.50 30.73 -8.78
N HIS A 419 2.66 30.16 -9.14
CA HIS A 419 3.89 30.89 -9.43
C HIS A 419 4.20 30.94 -10.92
N VAL A 420 3.71 29.96 -11.69
CA VAL A 420 3.99 29.82 -13.12
C VAL A 420 2.73 29.45 -13.88
N GLU A 421 2.04 30.45 -14.45
CA GLU A 421 0.74 30.31 -15.13
C GLU A 421 0.68 29.20 -16.21
N ARG A 422 1.81 28.89 -16.86
CA ARG A 422 1.90 27.85 -17.91
C ARG A 422 2.02 26.42 -17.37
N VAL A 423 2.21 26.23 -16.06
CA VAL A 423 2.35 24.90 -15.44
C VAL A 423 0.99 24.45 -14.94
N LYS A 424 0.63 23.21 -15.27
CA LYS A 424 -0.58 22.57 -14.77
C LYS A 424 -0.28 21.82 -13.49
N VAL A 425 -1.19 21.86 -12.52
CA VAL A 425 -1.16 21.03 -11.31
C VAL A 425 -2.41 20.16 -11.30
N LEU A 426 -2.23 18.85 -11.30
CA LEU A 426 -3.32 17.88 -11.21
C LEU A 426 -3.30 17.23 -9.84
N ARG A 427 -4.36 17.49 -9.06
CA ARG A 427 -4.50 17.02 -7.68
C ARG A 427 -5.40 15.81 -7.58
N PHE A 428 -4.93 14.79 -6.88
CA PHE A 428 -5.66 13.56 -6.64
C PHE A 428 -5.97 13.39 -5.14
N PRO A 429 -7.19 12.95 -4.79
CA PRO A 429 -7.57 12.78 -3.40
C PRO A 429 -6.83 11.60 -2.76
N VAL A 430 -6.37 11.78 -1.53
CA VAL A 430 -5.87 10.70 -0.69
C VAL A 430 -7.05 9.86 -0.22
N THR A 431 -7.07 8.56 -0.51
CA THR A 431 -8.18 7.66 -0.12
C THR A 431 -8.03 7.11 1.28
N ARG A 432 -6.82 7.23 1.86
CA ARG A 432 -6.52 6.77 3.21
C ARG A 432 -5.61 7.75 3.95
N VAL A 433 -6.18 8.46 4.92
CA VAL A 433 -5.43 9.33 5.85
C VAL A 433 -4.62 8.50 6.84
N ARG A 434 -3.49 9.04 7.28
CA ARG A 434 -2.58 8.36 8.23
C ARG A 434 -2.94 8.68 9.67
N ASN A 435 -3.07 7.64 10.50
CA ASN A 435 -3.15 7.78 11.95
C ASN A 435 -1.74 7.63 12.57
N ILE A 436 -1.26 8.69 13.23
CA ILE A 436 0.12 8.75 13.71
C ILE A 436 0.45 7.73 14.80
N ARG A 437 -0.51 7.37 15.67
CA ARG A 437 -0.23 6.44 16.78
C ARG A 437 -0.02 5.00 16.29
N PRO A 438 -0.95 4.40 15.51
CA PRO A 438 -0.74 3.09 14.89
C PRO A 438 0.46 3.09 13.95
N PHE A 439 0.66 4.14 13.14
CA PHE A 439 1.81 4.23 12.25
C PHE A 439 3.14 4.18 13.02
N ASN A 440 3.28 4.96 14.10
CA ASN A 440 4.49 4.93 14.93
C ASN A 440 4.70 3.57 15.61
N ALA A 441 3.61 2.90 16.00
CA ALA A 441 3.69 1.55 16.56
C ALA A 441 4.17 0.54 15.51
N LEU A 442 3.66 0.62 14.28
CA LEU A 442 4.11 -0.20 13.16
C LEU A 442 5.58 0.08 12.85
N SER A 443 5.98 1.35 12.68
CA SER A 443 7.36 1.77 12.42
C SER A 443 8.36 1.17 13.42
N LYS A 444 8.06 1.19 14.72
CA LYS A 444 8.90 0.56 15.75
C LYS A 444 9.05 -0.96 15.57
N GLN A 445 8.06 -1.63 14.98
CA GLN A 445 8.10 -3.07 14.76
C GLN A 445 8.92 -3.46 13.52
N VAL A 446 8.92 -2.61 12.48
CA VAL A 446 9.63 -2.87 11.21
C VAL A 446 11.06 -2.30 11.17
N PHE A 447 11.38 -1.19 11.86
CA PHE A 447 12.67 -0.52 11.66
C PHE A 447 13.91 -1.31 12.09
N ASP A 448 13.80 -2.16 13.13
CA ASP A 448 14.96 -2.82 13.75
C ASP A 448 15.05 -4.32 13.43
N LYS A 449 14.30 -4.80 12.43
CA LYS A 449 14.22 -6.23 12.10
C LYS A 449 14.24 -6.43 10.58
N PRO A 450 14.89 -7.50 10.09
CA PRO A 450 14.63 -7.97 8.73
C PRO A 450 13.13 -8.23 8.57
N ASN A 451 12.55 -7.72 7.49
CA ASN A 451 11.13 -7.87 7.20
C ASN A 451 10.94 -8.60 5.89
N GLU A 452 9.85 -9.37 5.81
CA GLU A 452 9.35 -9.81 4.51
C GLU A 452 8.86 -8.60 3.71
N ARG A 453 9.05 -8.62 2.39
CA ARG A 453 8.63 -7.54 1.47
C ARG A 453 7.17 -7.11 1.69
N LEU A 454 6.28 -8.05 2.03
CA LEU A 454 4.87 -7.74 2.28
C LEU A 454 4.67 -6.79 3.47
N ARG A 455 5.48 -6.94 4.52
CA ARG A 455 5.40 -6.09 5.71
C ARG A 455 5.95 -4.69 5.44
N GLU A 456 6.96 -4.59 4.57
CA GLU A 456 7.48 -3.31 4.08
C GLU A 456 6.45 -2.61 3.18
N GLU A 457 5.78 -3.33 2.28
CA GLU A 457 4.68 -2.80 1.46
C GLU A 457 3.50 -2.31 2.33
N HIS A 458 3.17 -3.03 3.40
CA HIS A 458 2.19 -2.56 4.39
C HIS A 458 2.65 -1.25 5.04
N TRP A 459 3.93 -1.15 5.43
CA TRP A 459 4.47 0.08 5.99
C TRP A 459 4.38 1.25 5.01
N VAL A 460 4.70 1.05 3.72
CA VAL A 460 4.55 2.09 2.67
C VAL A 460 3.10 2.53 2.52
N ALA A 461 2.15 1.59 2.58
CA ALA A 461 0.72 1.91 2.50
C ALA A 461 0.22 2.70 3.72
N GLU A 462 0.68 2.37 4.94
CA GLU A 462 0.37 3.15 6.15
C GLU A 462 1.10 4.49 6.19
N GLN A 463 2.31 4.54 5.63
CA GLN A 463 3.05 5.77 5.49
C GLN A 463 2.34 6.72 4.54
N GLY A 464 1.85 6.20 3.41
CA GLY A 464 1.10 6.93 2.39
C GLY A 464 1.90 8.03 1.69
N PRO A 465 1.22 9.02 1.09
CA PRO A 465 -0.23 9.04 0.88
C PRO A 465 -0.68 7.98 -0.14
N VAL A 466 -1.80 7.31 0.11
CA VAL A 466 -2.41 6.35 -0.83
C VAL A 466 -3.32 7.10 -1.79
N VAL A 467 -2.97 7.10 -3.08
CA VAL A 467 -3.58 7.99 -4.10
C VAL A 467 -3.84 7.24 -5.41
N PRO A 468 -4.86 6.36 -5.46
CA PRO A 468 -5.14 5.52 -6.64
C PRO A 468 -5.34 6.33 -7.92
N GLY A 469 -6.04 7.47 -7.86
CA GLY A 469 -6.28 8.32 -9.03
C GLY A 469 -5.00 8.87 -9.69
N LEU A 470 -3.92 9.08 -8.91
CA LEU A 470 -2.64 9.48 -9.49
C LEU A 470 -2.03 8.33 -10.30
N LEU A 471 -2.14 7.11 -9.77
CA LEU A 471 -1.68 5.91 -10.45
C LEU A 471 -2.52 5.62 -11.71
N GLU A 472 -3.84 5.78 -11.64
CA GLU A 472 -4.73 5.72 -12.82
C GLU A 472 -4.26 6.65 -13.93
N HIS A 473 -3.91 7.90 -13.57
CA HIS A 473 -3.41 8.87 -14.53
C HIS A 473 -2.08 8.45 -15.16
N LEU A 474 -1.16 7.89 -14.37
CA LEU A 474 0.10 7.36 -14.90
C LEU A 474 -0.12 6.16 -15.84
N ASP A 475 -1.10 5.31 -15.57
CA ASP A 475 -1.43 4.15 -16.42
C ASP A 475 -2.10 4.60 -17.73
N ALA A 476 -3.16 5.41 -17.62
CA ALA A 476 -4.00 5.81 -18.75
C ALA A 476 -3.36 6.90 -19.63
N HIS A 477 -2.69 7.87 -18.99
CA HIS A 477 -2.12 9.05 -19.65
C HIS A 477 -0.59 9.06 -19.64
N GLY A 478 0.07 8.06 -19.04
CA GLY A 478 1.53 8.05 -18.95
C GLY A 478 2.24 8.09 -20.30
N ALA A 479 1.60 7.58 -21.35
CA ALA A 479 2.11 7.61 -22.72
C ALA A 479 2.02 9.00 -23.39
N ASP A 480 1.17 9.89 -22.86
CA ASP A 480 1.04 11.28 -23.33
C ASP A 480 2.23 12.15 -22.90
N TYR A 481 3.04 11.65 -21.96
CA TYR A 481 4.26 12.27 -21.48
C TYR A 481 5.49 11.69 -22.18
N ASP A 482 6.44 12.57 -22.45
CA ASP A 482 7.74 12.22 -22.99
C ASP A 482 8.73 11.75 -21.92
N GLY A 483 8.55 12.19 -20.68
CA GLY A 483 9.27 11.69 -19.52
C GLY A 483 8.66 12.14 -18.19
N PHE A 484 9.22 11.64 -17.10
CA PHE A 484 8.79 11.94 -15.74
C PHE A 484 9.96 12.32 -14.84
N VAL A 485 9.68 13.16 -13.85
CA VAL A 485 10.58 13.45 -12.73
C VAL A 485 9.84 13.17 -11.43
N PHE A 486 10.27 12.15 -10.71
CA PHE A 486 9.75 11.82 -9.38
C PHE A 486 10.57 12.51 -8.30
N PHE A 487 9.91 12.98 -7.25
CA PHE A 487 10.56 13.51 -6.05
C PHE A 487 10.27 12.64 -4.84
N THR A 488 11.33 12.37 -4.07
CA THR A 488 11.31 11.59 -2.82
C THR A 488 11.09 10.09 -3.05
N TYR A 489 12.06 9.25 -2.66
CA TYR A 489 11.98 7.79 -2.79
C TYR A 489 10.89 7.16 -1.90
N LEU A 490 10.59 7.85 -0.81
CA LEU A 490 9.96 7.28 0.37
C LEU A 490 8.46 7.00 0.20
N TYR A 491 7.73 7.87 -0.49
CA TYR A 491 6.27 7.89 -0.44
C TYR A 491 5.61 7.01 -1.49
N ALA A 492 4.44 6.46 -1.15
CA ALA A 492 3.65 5.56 -1.99
C ALA A 492 3.44 6.03 -3.46
N PRO A 493 3.21 7.31 -3.78
CA PRO A 493 3.12 7.75 -5.18
C PRO A 493 4.39 7.50 -5.99
N THR A 494 5.58 7.60 -5.36
CA THR A 494 6.85 7.26 -6.00
C THR A 494 7.04 5.76 -6.05
N VAL A 495 6.86 5.07 -4.90
CA VAL A 495 7.08 3.62 -4.78
C VAL A 495 6.23 2.82 -5.76
N TRP A 496 4.95 3.21 -5.92
CA TRP A 496 4.01 2.50 -6.80
C TRP A 496 3.92 3.12 -8.20
N GLY A 497 4.15 4.42 -8.34
CA GLY A 497 4.01 5.12 -9.62
C GLY A 497 5.25 5.07 -10.51
N LEU A 498 6.46 5.20 -9.95
CA LEU A 498 7.69 5.20 -10.74
C LEU A 498 7.86 3.93 -11.58
N PRO A 499 7.67 2.71 -11.03
CA PRO A 499 7.85 1.48 -11.80
C PRO A 499 6.97 1.37 -13.05
N MET A 500 5.83 2.06 -13.09
CA MET A 500 4.90 2.06 -14.22
C MET A 500 5.41 2.82 -15.45
N VAL A 501 6.29 3.80 -15.23
CA VAL A 501 6.83 4.69 -16.27
C VAL A 501 8.37 4.74 -16.23
N ALA A 502 8.98 3.72 -15.62
CA ALA A 502 10.41 3.68 -15.30
C ALA A 502 11.32 3.82 -16.52
N ASP A 503 10.86 3.36 -17.69
CA ASP A 503 11.54 3.48 -18.99
C ASP A 503 11.80 4.93 -19.41
N ARG A 504 11.10 5.89 -18.80
CA ARG A 504 11.22 7.34 -19.05
C ARG A 504 11.16 8.18 -17.77
N ALA A 505 11.50 7.59 -16.63
CA ALA A 505 11.49 8.27 -15.34
C ALA A 505 12.89 8.65 -14.89
N LEU A 506 13.02 9.88 -14.40
CA LEU A 506 14.10 10.36 -13.54
C LEU A 506 13.58 10.44 -12.11
N ILE A 507 14.45 10.26 -11.12
CA ILE A 507 14.08 10.48 -9.71
C ILE A 507 15.09 11.37 -9.01
N VAL A 508 14.57 12.32 -8.22
CA VAL A 508 15.31 13.08 -7.21
C VAL A 508 15.03 12.41 -5.86
N PRO A 509 15.91 11.52 -5.37
CA PRO A 509 15.52 10.60 -4.30
C PRO A 509 15.30 11.28 -2.95
N THR A 510 16.08 12.32 -2.65
CA THR A 510 16.14 12.98 -1.35
C THR A 510 16.42 12.01 -0.19
N ALA A 511 17.21 10.97 -0.46
CA ALA A 511 17.54 9.91 0.48
C ALA A 511 18.45 10.41 1.60
N HIS A 512 18.26 9.84 2.79
CA HIS A 512 19.07 10.07 3.99
C HIS A 512 19.07 8.78 4.82
N ASP A 513 20.03 8.60 5.74
CA ASP A 513 20.21 7.35 6.49
C ASP A 513 19.16 7.20 7.60
N GLU A 514 17.91 6.98 7.19
CA GLU A 514 16.78 6.63 8.04
C GLU A 514 16.40 5.15 7.87
N PRO A 515 15.79 4.48 8.86
CA PRO A 515 15.51 3.05 8.78
C PRO A 515 14.82 2.56 7.48
N PRO A 516 13.86 3.30 6.87
CA PRO A 516 13.24 2.89 5.62
C PRO A 516 14.20 2.68 4.44
N ILE A 517 15.34 3.37 4.35
CA ILE A 517 16.29 3.21 3.23
C ILE A 517 16.86 1.79 3.10
N ARG A 518 16.62 0.93 4.09
CA ARG A 518 17.07 -0.46 4.15
C ARG A 518 16.03 -1.45 3.62
N PHE A 519 14.80 -1.01 3.32
CA PHE A 519 13.72 -1.89 2.93
C PHE A 519 13.87 -2.37 1.49
N GLY A 520 13.64 -3.67 1.26
CA GLY A 520 13.68 -4.26 -0.07
C GLY A 520 12.63 -3.70 -1.03
N VAL A 521 11.51 -3.18 -0.51
CA VAL A 521 10.42 -2.57 -1.32
C VAL A 521 10.87 -1.40 -2.21
N TYR A 522 11.98 -0.72 -1.90
CA TYR A 522 12.48 0.40 -2.71
C TYR A 522 13.44 0.00 -3.83
N SER A 523 13.75 -1.29 -4.02
CA SER A 523 14.63 -1.73 -5.13
C SER A 523 14.11 -1.23 -6.49
N ASP A 524 12.80 -1.37 -6.73
CA ASP A 524 12.14 -0.89 -7.94
C ASP A 524 12.26 0.65 -8.12
N VAL A 525 12.42 1.42 -7.05
CA VAL A 525 12.56 2.89 -7.07
C VAL A 525 13.98 3.31 -7.44
N PHE A 526 15.00 2.56 -7.00
CA PHE A 526 16.40 2.90 -7.22
C PHE A 526 17.01 2.23 -8.45
N GLU A 527 16.55 1.04 -8.84
CA GLU A 527 17.18 0.22 -9.89
C GLU A 527 16.54 0.43 -11.28
N ARG A 528 15.24 0.73 -11.34
CA ARG A 528 14.49 0.81 -12.60
C ARG A 528 14.44 2.16 -13.32
N PRO A 529 14.55 3.34 -12.67
CA PRO A 529 14.48 4.59 -13.42
C PRO A 529 15.68 4.75 -14.36
N ARG A 530 15.61 5.73 -15.26
CA ARG A 530 16.68 6.01 -16.21
C ARG A 530 17.91 6.62 -15.58
N ALA A 531 17.72 7.47 -14.56
CA ALA A 531 18.81 8.02 -13.77
C ALA A 531 18.30 8.53 -12.40
N LEU A 532 19.22 8.53 -11.43
CA LEU A 532 19.05 9.17 -10.13
C LEU A 532 19.70 10.57 -10.16
N LEU A 533 18.92 11.61 -9.90
CA LEU A 533 19.37 12.99 -9.79
C LEU A 533 19.63 13.32 -8.31
N CYS A 534 20.71 12.77 -7.78
CA CYS A 534 21.08 12.95 -6.38
C CYS A 534 21.53 14.39 -6.10
N ASN A 535 21.28 14.84 -4.88
CA ASN A 535 21.63 16.19 -4.45
C ASN A 535 23.08 16.30 -4.02
N THR A 536 23.64 15.22 -3.48
CA THR A 536 24.99 15.19 -2.92
C THR A 536 25.71 13.88 -3.23
N PRO A 537 27.06 13.85 -3.20
CA PRO A 537 27.82 12.61 -3.28
C PRO A 537 27.47 11.62 -2.16
N GLU A 538 27.22 12.11 -0.94
CA GLU A 538 26.85 11.28 0.20
C GLU A 538 25.51 10.57 -0.03
N GLU A 539 24.56 11.22 -0.71
CA GLU A 539 23.29 10.59 -1.11
C GLU A 539 23.53 9.43 -2.09
N VAL A 540 24.47 9.58 -3.04
CA VAL A 540 24.86 8.50 -3.97
C VAL A 540 25.48 7.33 -3.22
N GLU A 541 26.43 7.60 -2.32
CA GLU A 541 27.10 6.57 -1.52
C GLU A 541 26.13 5.83 -0.61
N LEU A 542 25.16 6.54 -0.02
CA LEU A 542 24.11 5.95 0.80
C LEU A 542 23.23 4.99 -0.02
N ILE A 543 22.78 5.40 -1.20
CA ILE A 543 21.95 4.56 -2.06
C ILE A 543 22.74 3.34 -2.51
N GLY A 544 24.00 3.51 -2.97
CA GLY A 544 24.85 2.41 -3.40
C GLY A 544 25.19 1.40 -2.32
N ARG A 545 25.17 1.80 -1.04
CA ARG A 545 25.35 0.90 0.11
C ARG A 545 24.23 -0.13 0.24
N TYR A 546 22.99 0.24 -0.08
CA TYR A 546 21.80 -0.61 0.10
C TYR A 546 21.24 -1.17 -1.21
N TYR A 547 21.48 -0.49 -2.34
CA TYR A 547 21.00 -0.86 -3.67
C TYR A 547 22.17 -0.83 -4.66
N PRO A 548 23.08 -1.82 -4.65
CA PRO A 548 24.28 -1.81 -5.50
C PRO A 548 23.95 -1.83 -7.01
N ASP A 549 22.77 -2.31 -7.39
CA ASP A 549 22.28 -2.37 -8.76
C ASP A 549 21.49 -1.11 -9.17
N HIS A 550 21.62 -0.01 -8.42
CA HIS A 550 20.89 1.22 -8.68
C HIS A 550 21.16 1.79 -10.09
N ALA A 551 20.18 2.49 -10.64
CA ALA A 551 20.28 3.21 -11.91
C ALA A 551 21.41 4.25 -11.90
N PRO A 552 21.95 4.67 -13.06
CA PRO A 552 23.03 5.67 -13.12
C PRO A 552 22.71 6.91 -12.28
N ALA A 553 23.62 7.28 -11.38
CA ALA A 553 23.43 8.39 -10.45
C ALA A 553 24.28 9.60 -10.85
N ARG A 554 23.66 10.78 -10.86
CA ARG A 554 24.28 12.07 -11.15
C ARG A 554 24.07 13.03 -9.99
N VAL A 555 25.14 13.66 -9.51
CA VAL A 555 25.05 14.71 -8.49
C VAL A 555 24.68 16.04 -9.16
N VAL A 556 23.44 16.49 -8.94
CA VAL A 556 22.88 17.71 -9.51
C VAL A 556 22.79 18.83 -8.47
N GLY A 557 22.24 18.53 -7.28
CA GLY A 557 21.97 19.52 -6.24
C GLY A 557 20.79 20.44 -6.59
N VAL A 558 20.81 21.65 -6.05
CA VAL A 558 19.78 22.69 -6.26
C VAL A 558 20.44 24.05 -6.52
N GLY A 559 19.78 24.91 -7.29
CA GLY A 559 20.21 26.28 -7.49
C GLY A 559 19.81 27.18 -6.32
N VAL A 560 20.63 28.18 -6.00
CA VAL A 560 20.32 29.18 -4.97
C VAL A 560 20.39 30.58 -5.56
N ASP A 561 19.27 31.29 -5.54
CA ASP A 561 19.20 32.70 -5.91
C ASP A 561 19.27 33.57 -4.65
N VAL A 562 20.11 34.60 -4.68
CA VAL A 562 20.18 35.62 -3.61
C VAL A 562 19.50 36.89 -4.13
N PRO A 563 18.57 37.50 -3.37
CA PRO A 563 17.98 38.78 -3.75
C PRO A 563 19.05 39.83 -4.05
N ALA A 564 18.80 40.68 -5.07
CA ALA A 564 19.76 41.69 -5.53
C ALA A 564 20.15 42.68 -4.42
N LYS A 565 19.25 42.93 -3.47
CA LYS A 565 19.50 43.74 -2.27
C LYS A 565 19.19 42.90 -1.05
N VAL A 566 20.14 42.84 -0.13
CA VAL A 566 20.00 42.21 1.19
C VAL A 566 20.27 43.26 2.26
N ASP A 567 19.39 43.37 3.25
CA ASP A 567 19.40 44.40 4.30
C ASP A 567 19.22 43.77 5.69
N PRO A 568 20.33 43.36 6.34
CA PRO A 568 20.29 42.82 7.71
C PRO A 568 19.65 43.76 8.74
N GLN A 569 19.74 45.08 8.53
CA GLN A 569 19.24 46.06 9.48
C GLN A 569 17.71 46.09 9.45
N ARG A 570 17.11 45.96 8.26
CA ARG A 570 15.65 45.84 8.12
C ARG A 570 15.09 44.68 8.95
N PHE A 571 15.72 43.50 8.85
CA PHE A 571 15.30 42.33 9.62
C PHE A 571 15.45 42.58 11.14
N ARG A 572 16.58 43.16 11.57
CA ARG A 572 16.82 43.46 12.99
C ARG A 572 15.77 44.40 13.58
N GLU A 573 15.41 45.45 12.85
CA GLU A 573 14.40 46.42 13.28
C GLU A 573 12.99 45.80 13.30
N GLN A 574 12.61 45.09 12.24
CA GLN A 574 11.30 44.47 12.10
C GLN A 574 11.02 43.43 13.19
N TYR A 575 12.02 42.62 13.57
CA TYR A 575 11.85 41.53 14.53
C TYR A 575 12.44 41.81 15.93
N GLY A 576 12.98 43.02 16.14
CA GLY A 576 13.54 43.44 17.43
C GLY A 576 14.81 42.69 17.84
N VAL A 577 15.67 42.34 16.89
CA VAL A 577 16.93 41.60 17.11
C VAL A 577 18.08 42.57 17.31
N ARG A 578 18.50 42.76 18.57
CA ARG A 578 19.54 43.74 18.94
C ARG A 578 20.93 43.14 19.09
N ASN A 579 21.03 41.92 19.63
CA ASN A 579 22.30 41.25 19.86
C ASN A 579 22.80 40.55 18.57
N PRO A 580 24.08 40.14 18.50
CA PRO A 580 24.49 39.07 17.59
C PRO A 580 23.61 37.84 17.78
N TYR A 581 23.31 37.11 16.71
CA TYR A 581 22.39 35.97 16.78
C TYR A 581 22.82 34.77 15.93
N LEU A 582 22.47 33.59 16.42
CA LEU A 582 22.38 32.36 15.67
C LEU A 582 21.02 32.28 15.00
N LEU A 583 20.98 31.78 13.76
CA LEU A 583 19.74 31.64 13.01
C LEU A 583 19.45 30.17 12.69
N TYR A 584 18.19 29.77 12.84
CA TYR A 584 17.64 28.59 12.19
C TYR A 584 16.37 28.98 11.43
N VAL A 585 16.24 28.51 10.19
CA VAL A 585 15.04 28.69 9.37
C VAL A 585 14.56 27.33 8.87
N GLY A 586 13.34 26.94 9.22
CA GLY A 586 12.80 25.64 8.80
C GLY A 586 11.65 25.14 9.67
N ARG A 587 11.35 23.84 9.58
CA ARG A 587 10.34 23.20 10.45
C ARG A 587 10.85 23.10 11.88
N LEU A 588 10.11 23.68 12.84
CA LEU A 588 10.50 23.68 14.25
C LEU A 588 9.93 22.44 14.95
N GLU A 589 10.55 21.30 14.68
CA GLU A 589 10.14 19.96 15.10
C GLU A 589 11.29 19.19 15.78
N ALA A 590 10.96 18.21 16.63
CA ALA A 590 11.95 17.39 17.34
C ALA A 590 12.88 16.64 16.36
N GLY A 591 12.34 16.12 15.26
CA GLY A 591 13.13 15.41 14.23
C GLY A 591 14.16 16.28 13.50
N LYS A 592 14.06 17.61 13.63
CA LYS A 592 15.03 18.57 13.10
C LYS A 592 16.11 18.97 14.09
N GLY A 593 16.14 18.39 15.29
CA GLY A 593 17.17 18.64 16.29
C GLY A 593 16.97 19.92 17.11
N ILE A 594 15.78 20.54 17.03
CA ILE A 594 15.47 21.80 17.73
C ILE A 594 15.59 21.70 19.26
N PRO A 595 15.14 20.61 19.94
CA PRO A 595 15.37 20.44 21.37
C PRO A 595 16.85 20.52 21.77
N GLU A 596 17.71 19.86 20.98
CA GLU A 596 19.15 19.83 21.24
C GLU A 596 19.76 21.22 21.05
N LEU A 597 19.37 21.93 19.99
CA LEU A 597 19.81 23.32 19.76
C LEU A 597 19.40 24.26 20.89
N LEU A 598 18.17 24.16 21.39
CA LEU A 598 17.68 24.94 22.54
C LEU A 598 18.46 24.61 23.82
N ALA A 599 18.78 23.34 24.04
CA ALA A 599 19.57 22.91 25.19
C ALA A 599 21.01 23.46 25.12
N HIS A 600 21.66 23.37 23.96
CA HIS A 600 23.01 23.91 23.75
C HIS A 600 23.04 25.42 23.92
N HIS A 601 22.05 26.14 23.37
CA HIS A 601 21.95 27.59 23.53
C HIS A 601 21.74 28.02 24.98
N ARG A 602 20.87 27.33 25.73
CA ARG A 602 20.67 27.58 27.16
C ARG A 602 21.96 27.38 27.96
N ALA A 603 22.68 26.29 27.69
CA ALA A 603 23.95 26.00 28.35
C ALA A 603 25.04 27.01 27.98
N LEU A 604 25.08 27.48 26.73
CA LEU A 604 25.97 28.54 26.27
C LEU A 604 25.73 29.84 27.05
N ARG A 605 24.48 30.30 27.15
CA ARG A 605 24.13 31.53 27.90
C ARG A 605 24.43 31.44 29.39
N ALA A 606 24.27 30.25 29.98
CA ALA A 606 24.62 30.03 31.38
C ALA A 606 26.13 30.17 31.65
N ARG A 607 26.97 29.96 30.64
CA ARG A 607 28.44 30.05 30.74
C ARG A 607 29.00 31.41 30.29
N PHE A 608 28.35 32.07 29.34
CA PHE A 608 28.85 33.30 28.72
C PHE A 608 27.76 34.38 28.65
N HIS A 609 28.00 35.49 29.34
CA HIS A 609 27.07 36.62 29.42
C HIS A 609 26.85 37.36 28.10
N ASP A 610 27.80 37.25 27.18
CA ASP A 610 27.81 37.85 25.83
C ASP A 610 27.38 36.85 24.74
N ALA A 611 26.84 35.69 25.12
CA ALA A 611 26.36 34.69 24.19
C ALA A 611 25.29 35.25 23.23
N PRO A 612 25.36 34.92 21.92
CA PRO A 612 24.40 35.40 20.93
C PRO A 612 22.96 34.94 21.24
N ASP A 613 22.00 35.71 20.77
CA ASP A 613 20.59 35.31 20.78
C ASP A 613 20.37 34.13 19.80
N LEU A 614 19.33 33.33 20.00
CA LEU A 614 18.89 32.30 19.07
C LEU A 614 17.59 32.73 18.40
N VAL A 615 17.67 33.04 17.10
CA VAL A 615 16.51 33.40 16.27
C VAL A 615 16.02 32.16 15.52
N LEU A 616 14.75 31.82 15.73
CA LEU A 616 14.08 30.68 15.12
C LEU A 616 12.95 31.18 14.20
N ALA A 617 13.04 30.88 12.91
CA ALA A 617 12.01 31.21 11.94
C ALA A 617 11.37 29.93 11.36
N GLY A 618 10.04 29.92 11.32
CA GLY A 618 9.25 28.78 10.85
C GLY A 618 8.03 28.48 11.71
N GLU A 619 7.24 27.53 11.24
CA GLU A 619 6.07 27.02 11.95
C GLU A 619 6.50 26.10 13.10
N ALA A 620 5.88 26.26 14.27
CA ALA A 620 6.25 25.57 15.50
C ALA A 620 5.14 24.65 15.98
N HIS A 621 5.51 23.40 16.29
CA HIS A 621 4.64 22.41 16.91
C HIS A 621 5.13 22.02 18.32
N MET A 622 5.95 22.88 18.93
CA MET A 622 6.54 22.67 20.24
C MET A 622 6.79 24.00 20.96
N GLU A 623 7.07 23.94 22.26
CA GLU A 623 7.43 25.11 23.06
C GLU A 623 8.86 25.55 22.78
N LEU A 624 9.05 26.83 22.44
CA LEU A 624 10.33 27.42 22.03
C LEU A 624 10.87 28.45 23.04
N ARG A 625 10.59 28.27 24.33
CA ARG A 625 10.94 29.25 25.38
C ARG A 625 12.38 29.11 25.87
N GLY A 626 13.02 30.24 26.11
CA GLY A 626 14.35 30.35 26.71
C GLY A 626 14.81 31.79 26.75
N GLU A 627 15.68 32.13 27.70
CA GLU A 627 16.33 33.43 27.71
C GLU A 627 17.17 33.60 26.43
N GLY A 628 17.04 34.74 25.76
CA GLY A 628 17.74 35.00 24.49
C GLY A 628 17.23 34.18 23.29
N VAL A 629 16.11 33.46 23.41
CA VAL A 629 15.46 32.77 22.29
C VAL A 629 14.35 33.65 21.71
N ARG A 630 14.32 33.79 20.38
CA ARG A 630 13.33 34.59 19.66
C ARG A 630 12.72 33.79 18.52
N HIS A 631 11.43 33.46 18.66
CA HIS A 631 10.64 32.86 17.58
C HIS A 631 9.95 33.96 16.77
N VAL A 632 10.22 34.01 15.46
CA VAL A 632 9.71 35.06 14.56
C VAL A 632 8.58 34.59 13.63
N GLY A 633 8.12 33.34 13.81
CA GLY A 633 7.09 32.75 12.94
C GLY A 633 7.57 32.48 11.52
N ARG A 634 6.63 32.29 10.59
CA ARG A 634 6.91 32.13 9.16
C ARG A 634 7.30 33.48 8.57
N ILE A 635 8.42 33.52 7.86
CA ILE A 635 8.96 34.73 7.23
C ILE A 635 8.98 34.59 5.71
N GLY A 636 8.90 35.70 4.98
CA GLY A 636 8.99 35.73 3.53
C GLY A 636 10.44 35.59 3.02
N GLU A 637 10.61 35.40 1.71
CA GLU A 637 11.93 35.22 1.08
C GLU A 637 12.90 36.37 1.39
N GLN A 638 12.48 37.63 1.23
CA GLN A 638 13.35 38.76 1.49
C GLN A 638 13.80 38.81 2.97
N ASP A 639 12.88 38.58 3.92
CA ASP A 639 13.21 38.54 5.35
C ASP A 639 14.16 37.38 5.69
N LYS A 640 14.02 36.24 5.01
CA LYS A 640 14.94 35.09 5.16
C LYS A 640 16.36 35.48 4.77
N TYR A 641 16.57 36.10 3.61
CA TYR A 641 17.93 36.47 3.17
C TYR A 641 18.53 37.60 4.02
N ASP A 642 17.73 38.54 4.48
CA ASP A 642 18.18 39.59 5.40
C ASP A 642 18.59 39.00 6.75
N ALA A 643 17.81 38.04 7.27
CA ALA A 643 18.15 37.28 8.46
C ALA A 643 19.45 36.50 8.28
N LEU A 644 19.60 35.79 7.15
CA LEU A 644 20.79 34.99 6.85
C LEU A 644 22.04 35.87 6.81
N ALA A 645 22.01 36.98 6.09
CA ALA A 645 23.17 37.88 5.98
C ALA A 645 23.52 38.58 7.30
N GLY A 646 22.54 38.84 8.16
CA GLY A 646 22.76 39.47 9.48
C GLY A 646 23.20 38.53 10.60
N ALA A 647 23.11 37.21 10.38
CA ALA A 647 23.42 36.20 11.38
C ALA A 647 24.93 36.04 11.60
N LEU A 648 25.31 35.79 12.86
CA LEU A 648 26.67 35.39 13.21
C LEU A 648 27.00 34.06 12.55
N ALA A 649 26.11 33.09 12.72
CA ALA A 649 26.15 31.78 12.08
C ALA A 649 24.73 31.23 11.93
N VAL A 650 24.55 30.30 10.98
CA VAL A 650 23.33 29.50 10.86
C VAL A 650 23.55 28.16 11.53
N ALA A 651 22.72 27.82 12.52
CA ALA A 651 22.77 26.53 13.18
C ALA A 651 21.91 25.53 12.41
N VAL A 652 22.47 24.38 12.05
CA VAL A 652 21.75 23.29 11.35
C VAL A 652 21.82 22.03 12.21
N PRO A 653 20.88 21.85 13.16
CA PRO A 653 20.94 20.76 14.14
C PRO A 653 20.43 19.41 13.63
N SER A 654 19.95 19.35 12.39
CA SER A 654 19.35 18.16 11.79
C SER A 654 20.36 17.02 11.63
N ARG A 655 19.99 15.81 12.06
CA ARG A 655 20.79 14.59 11.83
C ARG A 655 20.57 13.98 10.45
N PHE A 656 19.41 14.28 9.85
CA PHE A 656 18.93 13.66 8.63
C PHE A 656 18.73 14.73 7.56
N GLU A 657 19.67 14.81 6.64
CA GLU A 657 19.66 15.74 5.52
C GLU A 657 20.12 15.01 4.26
N SER A 658 19.44 15.24 3.14
CA SER A 658 19.87 14.83 1.81
C SER A 658 20.65 15.95 1.09
N LEU A 659 20.48 17.20 1.53
CA LEU A 659 21.19 18.36 0.99
C LEU A 659 21.34 19.52 2.00
N SER A 660 20.30 19.85 2.77
CA SER A 660 20.14 21.12 3.49
C SER A 660 20.16 22.37 2.60
N LEU A 661 18.97 22.78 2.12
CA LEU A 661 18.77 24.07 1.44
C LEU A 661 19.27 25.25 2.28
N LEU A 662 18.98 25.23 3.59
CA LEU A 662 19.39 26.26 4.54
C LEU A 662 20.92 26.47 4.55
N THR A 663 21.71 25.38 4.46
CA THR A 663 23.17 25.47 4.42
C THR A 663 23.64 26.21 3.16
N LEU A 664 23.07 25.89 2.00
CA LEU A 664 23.45 26.53 0.74
C LEU A 664 22.99 28.00 0.68
N GLU A 665 21.79 28.31 1.18
CA GLU A 665 21.28 29.69 1.29
C GLU A 665 22.13 30.54 2.23
N ALA A 666 22.55 29.97 3.37
CA ALA A 666 23.51 30.59 4.28
C ALA A 666 24.83 30.88 3.58
N PHE A 667 25.38 29.90 2.85
CA PHE A 667 26.62 30.08 2.11
C PHE A 667 26.51 31.14 1.02
N ALA A 668 25.39 31.18 0.28
CA ALA A 668 25.14 32.20 -0.74
C ALA A 668 25.04 33.61 -0.14
N SER A 669 24.50 33.71 1.08
CA SER A 669 24.45 34.96 1.87
C SER A 669 25.82 35.32 2.49
N GLY A 670 26.82 34.44 2.37
CA GLY A 670 28.14 34.58 2.97
C GLY A 670 28.13 34.36 4.48
N THR A 671 27.19 33.58 4.98
CA THR A 671 27.03 33.26 6.40
C THR A 671 27.53 31.84 6.68
N PRO A 672 28.47 31.68 7.63
CA PRO A 672 28.98 30.37 7.99
C PRO A 672 27.93 29.57 8.75
N VAL A 673 28.12 28.26 8.76
CA VAL A 673 27.21 27.32 9.40
C VAL A 673 27.87 26.59 10.57
N LEU A 674 27.06 26.26 11.55
CA LEU A 674 27.38 25.34 12.64
C LEU A 674 26.44 24.15 12.52
N VAL A 675 26.96 22.99 12.11
CA VAL A 675 26.14 21.86 11.65
C VAL A 675 26.31 20.62 12.53
N ASN A 676 25.26 19.81 12.61
CA ASN A 676 25.32 18.54 13.33
C ASN A 676 26.29 17.56 12.64
N GLY A 677 27.31 17.13 13.38
CA GLY A 677 28.37 16.23 12.92
C GLY A 677 27.91 14.78 12.70
N HIS A 678 26.69 14.42 13.10
CA HIS A 678 26.10 13.11 12.81
C HIS A 678 25.44 13.03 11.44
N SER A 679 25.36 14.13 10.69
CA SER A 679 24.86 14.13 9.31
C SER A 679 26.04 14.11 8.33
N GLU A 680 26.26 12.98 7.66
CA GLU A 680 27.34 12.82 6.66
C GLU A 680 27.26 13.92 5.58
N VAL A 681 26.04 14.26 5.13
CA VAL A 681 25.79 15.33 4.15
C VAL A 681 26.27 16.69 4.65
N LEU A 682 25.92 17.07 5.89
CA LEU A 682 26.31 18.36 6.45
C LEU A 682 27.83 18.42 6.69
N VAL A 683 28.42 17.32 7.16
CA VAL A 683 29.87 17.18 7.33
C VAL A 683 30.59 17.36 5.99
N GLY A 684 30.18 16.62 4.96
CA GLY A 684 30.80 16.71 3.64
C GLY A 684 30.66 18.08 2.99
N GLN A 685 29.53 18.78 3.20
CA GLN A 685 29.39 20.18 2.78
C GLN A 685 30.36 21.12 3.51
N VAL A 686 30.54 20.96 4.82
CA VAL A 686 31.50 21.76 5.60
C VAL A 686 32.94 21.46 5.19
N GLU A 687 33.28 20.20 4.91
CA GLU A 687 34.62 19.80 4.46
C GLU A 687 34.96 20.37 3.08
N ARG A 688 34.04 20.25 2.10
CA ARG A 688 34.25 20.78 0.75
C ARG A 688 34.24 22.30 0.69
N SER A 689 33.40 22.96 1.49
CA SER A 689 33.30 24.42 1.52
C SER A 689 34.37 25.06 2.40
N ARG A 690 34.80 24.39 3.47
CA ARG A 690 35.57 24.93 4.59
C ARG A 690 34.96 26.21 5.18
N ALA A 691 33.63 26.34 5.11
CA ALA A 691 32.86 27.54 5.41
C ALA A 691 31.98 27.42 6.67
N GLY A 692 32.23 26.41 7.51
CA GLY A 692 31.50 26.19 8.75
C GLY A 692 32.28 25.32 9.73
N ARG A 693 31.59 24.85 10.77
CA ARG A 693 32.08 23.88 11.76
C ARG A 693 31.03 22.83 12.07
N THR A 694 31.50 21.63 12.41
CA THR A 694 30.67 20.51 12.83
C THR A 694 30.67 20.43 14.36
N TYR A 695 29.58 19.92 14.94
CA TYR A 695 29.50 19.64 16.37
C TYR A 695 28.71 18.35 16.64
N THR A 696 29.09 17.62 17.69
CA THR A 696 28.41 16.38 18.13
C THR A 696 27.92 16.46 19.58
N ASP A 697 28.36 17.48 20.30
CA ASP A 697 28.06 17.72 21.71
C ASP A 697 28.17 19.21 22.05
N LEU A 698 27.91 19.56 23.31
CA LEU A 698 27.94 20.94 23.79
C LEU A 698 29.33 21.58 23.66
N GLU A 699 30.40 20.86 23.98
CA GLU A 699 31.75 21.44 23.99
C GLU A 699 32.26 21.72 22.57
N SER A 700 32.00 20.81 21.63
CA SER A 700 32.25 21.02 20.21
C SER A 700 31.34 22.11 19.62
N PHE A 701 30.10 22.24 20.08
CA PHE A 701 29.20 23.34 19.70
C PHE A 701 29.76 24.70 20.12
N ILE A 702 30.18 24.84 21.38
CA ILE A 702 30.78 26.07 21.92
C ILE A 702 32.08 26.40 21.19
N THR A 703 32.96 25.41 21.01
CA THR A 703 34.24 25.57 20.32
C THR A 703 34.03 25.98 18.86
N GLY A 704 33.14 25.29 18.16
CA GLY A 704 32.79 25.59 16.77
C GLY A 704 32.19 26.99 16.62
N LEU A 705 31.32 27.41 17.54
CA LEU A 705 30.77 28.76 17.55
C LEU A 705 31.85 29.84 17.72
N ARG A 706 32.77 29.64 18.68
CA ARG A 706 33.89 30.56 18.90
C ARG A 706 34.73 30.70 17.64
N GLU A 707 35.12 29.59 17.02
CA GLU A 707 35.92 29.60 15.80
C GLU A 707 35.19 30.26 14.62
N VAL A 708 33.86 30.05 14.53
CA VAL A 708 33.03 30.71 13.52
C VAL A 708 33.01 32.22 13.72
N GLY A 709 32.94 32.68 14.97
CA GLY A 709 33.04 34.10 15.32
C GLY A 709 34.42 34.68 14.97
N GLU A 710 35.50 34.06 15.42
CA GLU A 710 36.88 34.50 15.20
C GLU A 710 37.27 34.52 13.72
N GLN A 711 36.82 33.52 12.94
CA GLN A 711 37.18 33.35 11.53
C GLN A 711 36.09 33.81 10.56
N ARG A 712 35.09 34.56 11.04
CA ARG A 712 33.85 34.89 10.31
C ARG A 712 34.09 35.43 8.89
N ALA A 713 35.06 36.33 8.72
CA ALA A 713 35.39 36.93 7.43
C ALA A 713 35.98 35.92 6.44
N VAL A 714 36.85 35.00 6.91
CA VAL A 714 37.44 33.95 6.08
C VAL A 714 36.39 32.93 5.68
N LEU A 715 35.56 32.48 6.63
CA LEU A 715 34.48 31.54 6.37
C LEU A 715 33.44 32.13 5.43
N SER A 716 33.13 33.42 5.56
CA SER A 716 32.21 34.14 4.67
C SER A 716 32.65 34.10 3.20
N ARG A 717 33.94 34.37 2.93
CA ARG A 717 34.46 34.32 1.56
C ARG A 717 34.37 32.90 1.00
N ARG A 718 34.75 31.90 1.80
CA ARG A 718 34.68 30.48 1.41
C ARG A 718 33.24 30.04 1.14
N ALA A 719 32.30 30.46 1.98
CA ALA A 719 30.86 30.24 1.81
C ALA A 719 30.40 30.74 0.43
N LYS A 720 30.66 32.01 0.10
CA LYS A 720 30.26 32.58 -1.21
C LYS A 720 30.90 31.86 -2.39
N THR A 721 32.21 31.54 -2.30
CA THR A 721 32.92 30.78 -3.34
C THR A 721 32.32 29.39 -3.54
N TYR A 722 31.92 28.72 -2.48
CA TYR A 722 31.31 27.39 -2.56
C TYR A 722 29.89 27.46 -3.15
N ALA A 723 29.07 28.40 -2.67
CA ALA A 723 27.71 28.61 -3.15
C ALA A 723 27.63 28.99 -4.64
N ALA A 724 28.64 29.69 -5.17
CA ALA A 724 28.71 30.05 -6.59
C ALA A 724 28.71 28.85 -7.56
N LYS A 725 28.90 27.62 -7.06
CA LYS A 725 28.80 26.38 -7.85
C LYS A 725 27.36 25.88 -8.02
N TYR A 726 26.43 26.35 -7.19
CA TYR A 726 25.04 25.90 -7.10
C TYR A 726 24.11 26.88 -7.79
N THR A 727 24.18 26.93 -9.13
CA THR A 727 23.42 27.88 -9.95
C THR A 727 22.32 27.17 -10.74
N TRP A 728 21.20 27.85 -10.94
CA TRP A 728 20.07 27.30 -11.71
C TRP A 728 20.41 26.91 -13.14
N PRO A 729 21.20 27.67 -13.92
CA PRO A 729 21.58 27.23 -15.27
C PRO A 729 22.23 25.85 -15.29
N ARG A 730 23.15 25.56 -14.36
CA ARG A 730 23.81 24.27 -14.26
C ARG A 730 22.83 23.15 -13.87
N VAL A 731 21.91 23.43 -12.94
CA VAL A 731 20.88 22.46 -12.52
C VAL A 731 19.94 22.17 -13.68
N VAL A 732 19.41 23.20 -14.35
CA VAL A 732 18.52 23.09 -15.50
C VAL A 732 19.17 22.29 -16.63
N ASP A 733 20.45 22.57 -16.94
CA ASP A 733 21.17 21.83 -17.99
C ASP A 733 21.32 20.35 -17.62
N ALA A 734 21.60 20.01 -16.36
CA ALA A 734 21.68 18.61 -15.95
C ALA A 734 20.34 17.86 -16.13
N TYR A 735 19.21 18.46 -15.73
CA TYR A 735 17.88 17.86 -15.95
C TYR A 735 17.56 17.70 -17.43
N ARG A 736 17.92 18.69 -18.26
CA ARG A 736 17.71 18.67 -19.71
C ARG A 736 18.55 17.62 -20.41
N GLU A 737 19.81 17.47 -20.03
CA GLU A 737 20.69 16.44 -20.59
C GLU A 737 20.15 15.03 -20.34
N GLU A 738 19.74 14.72 -19.11
CA GLU A 738 19.17 13.40 -18.78
C GLU A 738 17.83 13.17 -19.49
N MET A 739 16.98 14.18 -19.57
CA MET A 739 15.73 14.07 -20.32
C MET A 739 15.98 13.89 -21.82
N ASP A 740 16.94 14.60 -22.40
CA ASP A 740 17.31 14.46 -23.82
C ASP A 740 17.81 13.05 -24.15
N LEU A 741 18.48 12.36 -23.21
CA LEU A 741 18.85 10.95 -23.38
C LEU A 741 17.61 10.05 -23.50
N ILE A 742 16.61 10.25 -22.64
CA ILE A 742 15.32 9.54 -22.69
C ILE A 742 14.63 9.77 -24.05
N LEU A 743 14.57 11.03 -24.49
CA LEU A 743 13.91 11.40 -25.75
C LEU A 743 14.58 10.81 -26.99
N ARG A 744 15.92 10.70 -26.99
CA ARG A 744 16.69 10.12 -28.10
C ARG A 744 16.48 8.62 -28.23
N GLU A 745 16.38 7.90 -27.11
CA GLU A 745 16.14 6.46 -27.12
C GLU A 745 14.71 6.11 -27.56
N LYS A 746 13.71 6.94 -27.20
CA LYS A 746 12.31 6.79 -27.67
C LYS A 746 12.13 6.99 -29.18
N SER A 747 13.09 7.67 -29.83
CA SER A 747 13.07 7.97 -31.26
C SER A 747 13.77 6.91 -32.13
N ARG A 748 14.39 5.91 -31.52
CA ARG A 748 15.00 4.73 -32.17
C ARG A 748 14.07 3.54 -32.03
#